data_AF-A0A368XQL2-F1
#
_entry.id   AF-A0A368XQL2-F1
#
_cell.length_a   1.000
_cell.length_b   1.000
_cell.length_c   1.000
_cell.angle_alpha   90.00
_cell.angle_beta   90.00
_cell.angle_gamma   90.00
#
_symmetry.space_group_name_H-M   'P 1'
#
loop_
_entity.id
_entity.type
_entity.pdbx_description
1 polymer ?
#
loop_
_entity_poly.entity_id
_entity_poly.type
_entity_poly.pdbx_seq_one_letter_code
_entity_poly.pdbx_strand_id
1 'polypeptide(L)'
;MTNGVPTKAADRSPLSSRLRWVLTSLCAAAALAACGGGGGDDNPEPEPEPLPPVPVATTLSGTAATGAPFAGAALQVTDASGATVCDTTTASDGTFSCTLAPTVARPLVLRAVKDDQVLYSATATTGDVRANVTPLTTIITARLAPNGDPSKLAASPQSVTAAALQAQSAALIAALQPLLTALGLTIDPLAGALTADGSGQDKLLDSISVTVQPSGTAANIEVTVKTTPASAGAQPEPLKFSSSDTALPTVSAAAVAALAPVPAPSKVADLFARLNACYALPLTQRVDSATSDTTSATGTAGNVKAAVCRGLFQNSDPASFVSNKAGVGRNANNGGAFASLFRSGATGLQWTAGEVEFFRANGDMIVTYKWVDSAGNQDFDQIAAHADADGTLRLVGNSNTYPVTIRPYSEDRELLNTPAFSYYTTGYNIQIDNRTTNGQPVFSKVLVTTPIGLTLTMLPTAGLSYLVIAPDGVTPTGSPVLRLAAAYRDQAQAGNPQEKENLVYTAPQYTDAQIAALDNNGVWTTEFFHADTSVANVVQYYRTVRRAETIGEIRTTRVFAELTPALRTELITESQANGYVLFDTPEVAFIDTEGGGDGWRVPSGALAPTSVGILGRAPFGSTTAGQSGARYNDTVGVASTARKTTIFCSAQTVSDMHCDAGGQGRYAAGTTANLLELWARSPKQIEVSKKAALYKLQ
;
A
#
# COMPACT_ATOMS: atom_id res chain seq x y z
N MET A 1 6.82 14.51 -3.21
CA MET A 1 6.73 15.92 -2.79
C MET A 1 5.69 16.00 -1.69
N THR A 2 6.10 16.14 -0.43
CA THR A 2 5.18 16.40 0.68
C THR A 2 5.42 17.83 1.14
N ASN A 3 4.59 18.75 0.64
CA ASN A 3 4.54 20.12 1.11
C ASN A 3 3.90 20.11 2.51
N GLY A 4 4.72 19.87 3.54
CA GLY A 4 4.33 20.05 4.93
C GLY A 4 4.26 21.54 5.25
N VAL A 5 3.09 22.13 5.04
CA VAL A 5 2.68 23.36 5.75
C VAL A 5 2.25 22.92 7.15
N PRO A 6 2.70 23.58 8.24
CA PRO A 6 2.30 23.19 9.59
C PRO A 6 0.79 23.29 9.74
N THR A 7 0.17 22.20 10.22
CA THR A 7 -1.23 22.15 10.65
C THR A 7 -1.41 23.04 11.88
N LYS A 8 -1.55 24.34 11.67
CA LYS A 8 -2.22 25.21 12.63
C LYS A 8 -3.69 25.15 12.27
N ALA A 9 -4.51 24.56 13.13
CA ALA A 9 -5.96 24.69 13.04
C ALA A 9 -6.27 26.19 12.89
N ALA A 10 -6.88 26.56 11.77
CA ALA A 10 -7.40 27.92 11.62
C ALA A 10 -8.56 28.05 12.60
N ASP A 11 -8.35 28.80 13.67
CA ASP A 11 -9.42 29.21 14.58
C ASP A 11 -10.48 29.96 13.77
N ARG A 12 -11.62 29.32 13.51
CA ARG A 12 -12.85 30.04 13.17
C ARG A 12 -13.17 30.94 14.35
N SER A 13 -13.38 32.23 14.12
CA SER A 13 -13.86 33.17 15.13
C SER A 13 -15.18 32.64 15.72
N PRO A 14 -15.24 32.27 17.00
CA PRO A 14 -16.47 31.81 17.61
C PRO A 14 -17.28 33.01 18.08
N LEU A 15 -18.55 33.08 17.66
CA LEU A 15 -19.53 33.91 18.34
C LEU A 15 -19.75 33.36 19.76
N SER A 16 -19.29 34.15 20.71
CA SER A 16 -19.53 34.25 22.17
C SER A 16 -20.26 33.14 22.98
N SER A 17 -19.55 32.73 24.06
CA SER A 17 -20.01 32.63 25.48
C SER A 17 -20.94 31.46 25.86
N ARG A 18 -20.62 30.53 26.78
CA ARG A 18 -20.19 30.73 28.18
C ARG A 18 -19.40 29.55 28.77
N LEU A 19 -18.48 29.93 29.64
CA LEU A 19 -17.59 29.18 30.54
C LEU A 19 -18.33 28.41 31.66
N ARG A 20 -17.82 27.23 32.06
CA ARG A 20 -17.55 26.82 33.46
C ARG A 20 -16.79 25.48 33.54
N TRP A 21 -15.63 25.53 34.19
CA TRP A 21 -14.84 24.40 34.69
C TRP A 21 -15.26 24.05 36.13
N VAL A 22 -15.24 22.77 36.52
CA VAL A 22 -14.77 22.29 37.83
C VAL A 22 -14.27 20.83 37.68
N LEU A 23 -13.03 20.57 38.11
CA LEU A 23 -12.46 19.25 38.43
C LEU A 23 -13.01 18.73 39.77
N THR A 24 -13.22 17.41 39.89
CA THR A 24 -12.70 16.65 41.05
C THR A 24 -12.79 15.14 40.84
N SER A 25 -11.64 14.50 41.08
CA SER A 25 -11.39 13.06 41.29
C SER A 25 -11.82 12.58 42.68
N LEU A 26 -12.25 11.32 42.82
CA LEU A 26 -12.10 10.56 44.07
C LEU A 26 -12.21 9.04 43.87
N CYS A 27 -11.22 8.31 44.42
CA CYS A 27 -11.14 6.85 44.55
C CYS A 27 -12.11 6.31 45.62
N ALA A 28 -12.50 5.04 45.53
CA ALA A 28 -12.63 4.14 46.69
C ALA A 28 -12.76 2.66 46.26
N ALA A 29 -11.97 1.81 46.90
CA ALA A 29 -12.00 0.35 46.83
C ALA A 29 -13.00 -0.23 47.85
N ALA A 30 -13.45 -1.47 47.63
CA ALA A 30 -14.08 -2.29 48.66
C ALA A 30 -13.64 -3.76 48.52
N ALA A 31 -13.05 -4.27 49.60
CA ALA A 31 -12.83 -5.69 49.87
C ALA A 31 -13.96 -6.21 50.75
N LEU A 32 -14.31 -7.50 50.65
CA LEU A 32 -15.03 -8.22 51.70
C LEU A 32 -14.52 -9.67 51.78
N ALA A 33 -14.28 -10.15 53.00
CA ALA A 33 -13.80 -11.48 53.34
C ALA A 33 -14.74 -12.17 54.34
N ALA A 34 -14.76 -13.52 54.26
CA ALA A 34 -15.13 -14.55 55.25
C ALA A 34 -16.60 -14.58 55.75
N CYS A 35 -17.22 -15.72 56.15
CA CYS A 35 -16.70 -16.90 56.85
C CYS A 35 -17.66 -18.12 56.76
N GLY A 36 -17.13 -19.34 56.98
CA GLY A 36 -17.83 -20.54 57.48
C GLY A 36 -17.82 -21.74 56.51
N GLY A 37 -17.50 -22.99 56.84
CA GLY A 37 -17.13 -23.68 58.10
C GLY A 37 -17.64 -25.14 58.10
N GLY A 38 -16.79 -26.12 58.47
CA GLY A 38 -17.12 -27.52 58.85
C GLY A 38 -17.01 -28.57 57.71
N GLY A 39 -16.49 -29.80 57.85
CA GLY A 39 -15.97 -30.59 58.98
C GLY A 39 -16.50 -32.03 58.88
N GLY A 40 -15.62 -33.05 58.81
CA GLY A 40 -15.92 -34.43 59.25
C GLY A 40 -15.81 -35.58 58.24
N ASP A 41 -14.85 -36.47 58.52
CA ASP A 41 -14.92 -37.95 58.49
C ASP A 41 -14.30 -38.75 57.33
N ASP A 42 -13.17 -39.37 57.67
CA ASP A 42 -12.41 -40.40 56.96
C ASP A 42 -13.11 -41.77 57.02
N ASN A 43 -13.25 -42.42 55.86
CA ASN A 43 -13.32 -43.88 55.78
C ASN A 43 -12.76 -44.34 54.41
N PRO A 44 -11.82 -45.30 54.33
CA PRO A 44 -11.29 -45.76 53.06
C PRO A 44 -12.11 -46.93 52.50
N GLU A 45 -12.63 -46.76 51.27
CA GLU A 45 -13.25 -47.81 50.44
C GLU A 45 -12.49 -47.94 49.10
N PRO A 46 -12.68 -49.02 48.32
CA PRO A 46 -11.61 -49.79 47.72
C PRO A 46 -11.17 -49.26 46.34
N GLU A 47 -10.03 -49.77 45.89
CA GLU A 47 -9.35 -49.46 44.62
C GLU A 47 -10.30 -49.48 43.39
N PRO A 48 -10.43 -48.37 42.63
CA PRO A 48 -11.31 -48.31 41.47
C PRO A 48 -10.67 -48.95 40.23
N GLU A 49 -11.51 -49.61 39.42
CA GLU A 49 -11.18 -50.04 38.05
C GLU A 49 -10.61 -48.87 37.22
N PRO A 50 -9.70 -49.12 36.26
CA PRO A 50 -9.07 -48.05 35.50
C PRO A 50 -10.11 -47.24 34.74
N LEU A 51 -10.20 -45.96 35.11
CA LEU A 51 -11.02 -44.96 34.44
C LEU A 51 -10.68 -44.92 32.94
N PRO A 52 -11.67 -44.76 32.04
CA PRO A 52 -11.40 -44.54 30.62
C PRO A 52 -10.45 -43.33 30.49
N PRO A 53 -9.50 -43.36 29.54
CA PRO A 53 -8.50 -42.31 29.42
C PRO A 53 -9.20 -40.95 29.27
N VAL A 54 -8.87 -40.04 30.18
CA VAL A 54 -9.40 -38.67 30.17
C VAL A 54 -9.03 -38.06 28.82
N PRO A 55 -9.98 -37.52 28.04
CA PRO A 55 -9.68 -36.91 26.77
C PRO A 55 -8.69 -35.75 26.97
N VAL A 56 -7.50 -35.88 26.39
CA VAL A 56 -6.37 -34.97 26.63
C VAL A 56 -6.42 -33.82 25.64
N ALA A 57 -6.26 -32.59 26.14
CA ALA A 57 -6.12 -31.42 25.29
C ALA A 57 -4.89 -31.59 24.37
N THR A 58 -4.98 -31.07 23.15
CA THR A 58 -3.90 -31.18 22.15
C THR A 58 -3.35 -29.80 21.84
N THR A 59 -2.18 -29.72 21.23
CA THR A 59 -1.52 -28.46 20.90
C THR A 59 -1.49 -28.25 19.40
N LEU A 60 -1.95 -27.10 18.94
CA LEU A 60 -1.68 -26.57 17.60
C LEU A 60 -0.55 -25.56 17.71
N SER A 61 0.55 -25.79 17.01
CA SER A 61 1.68 -24.87 16.94
C SER A 61 2.07 -24.58 15.49
N GLY A 62 2.83 -23.51 15.27
CA GLY A 62 3.31 -23.19 13.93
C GLY A 62 4.07 -21.87 13.89
N THR A 63 4.53 -21.53 12.69
CA THR A 63 5.12 -20.23 12.40
C THR A 63 4.35 -19.56 11.28
N ALA A 64 4.00 -18.29 11.48
CA ALA A 64 3.47 -17.42 10.44
C ALA A 64 4.62 -16.57 9.85
N ALA A 65 4.88 -16.71 8.55
CA ALA A 65 6.00 -16.03 7.89
C ALA A 65 5.77 -15.82 6.39
N THR A 66 6.38 -14.76 5.85
CA THR A 66 6.43 -14.45 4.41
C THR A 66 7.85 -14.52 3.85
N GLY A 67 8.76 -15.18 4.58
CA GLY A 67 10.21 -14.97 4.50
C GLY A 67 10.68 -14.21 5.75
N ALA A 68 10.00 -13.10 6.08
CA ALA A 68 10.15 -12.46 7.39
C ALA A 68 9.10 -13.01 8.39
N PRO A 69 9.38 -12.94 9.71
CA PRO A 69 8.37 -13.21 10.74
C PRO A 69 7.11 -12.38 10.52
N PHE A 70 5.93 -13.02 10.48
CA PHE A 70 4.65 -12.33 10.43
C PHE A 70 4.23 -11.81 11.80
N ALA A 71 5.18 -11.17 12.51
CA ALA A 71 5.10 -10.81 13.92
C ALA A 71 3.94 -9.86 14.24
N GLY A 72 3.29 -10.06 15.38
CA GLY A 72 2.14 -9.26 15.82
C GLY A 72 0.87 -9.45 15.00
N ALA A 73 0.77 -10.49 14.17
CA ALA A 73 -0.44 -10.78 13.42
C ALA A 73 -1.51 -11.38 14.33
N ALA A 74 -2.76 -10.94 14.14
CA ALA A 74 -3.92 -11.55 14.78
C ALA A 74 -4.20 -12.90 14.11
N LEU A 75 -4.08 -13.99 14.87
CA LEU A 75 -4.27 -15.35 14.41
C LEU A 75 -5.58 -15.91 14.97
N GLN A 76 -6.50 -16.24 14.07
CA GLN A 76 -7.75 -16.92 14.40
C GLN A 76 -7.72 -18.35 13.85
N VAL A 77 -8.21 -19.29 14.65
CA VAL A 77 -8.37 -20.70 14.25
C VAL A 77 -9.84 -21.07 14.38
N THR A 78 -10.42 -21.53 13.28
CA THR A 78 -11.81 -21.97 13.20
C THR A 78 -11.87 -23.46 12.92
N ASP A 79 -12.73 -24.17 13.63
CA ASP A 79 -12.94 -25.60 13.43
C ASP A 79 -14.04 -25.91 12.40
N ALA A 80 -14.27 -27.18 12.11
CA ALA A 80 -15.26 -27.60 11.12
C ALA A 80 -16.73 -27.32 11.50
N SER A 81 -17.00 -26.94 12.75
CA SER A 81 -18.33 -26.48 13.17
C SER A 81 -18.54 -24.99 12.92
N GLY A 82 -17.48 -24.27 12.52
CA GLY A 82 -17.47 -22.81 12.41
C GLY A 82 -17.13 -22.10 13.72
N ALA A 83 -16.80 -22.84 14.79
CA ALA A 83 -16.43 -22.25 16.07
C ALA A 83 -14.99 -21.74 16.05
N THR A 84 -14.76 -20.54 16.60
CA THR A 84 -13.39 -20.08 16.88
C THR A 84 -12.84 -20.86 18.07
N VAL A 85 -11.81 -21.67 17.84
CA VAL A 85 -11.20 -22.56 18.85
C VAL A 85 -9.85 -22.03 19.35
N CYS A 86 -9.29 -21.02 18.68
CA CYS A 86 -8.17 -20.23 19.18
C CYS A 86 -8.22 -18.82 18.59
N ASP A 87 -7.87 -17.83 19.40
CA ASP A 87 -7.64 -16.44 19.02
C ASP A 87 -6.39 -15.95 19.77
N THR A 88 -5.33 -15.64 19.04
CA THR A 88 -4.02 -15.30 19.62
C THR A 88 -3.26 -14.32 18.72
N THR A 89 -2.09 -13.89 19.16
CA THR A 89 -1.18 -13.05 18.38
C THR A 89 0.15 -13.76 18.19
N THR A 90 0.70 -13.73 16.97
CA THR A 90 2.00 -14.32 16.68
C THR A 90 3.13 -13.54 17.37
N ALA A 91 4.12 -14.25 17.91
CA ALA A 91 5.28 -13.66 18.57
C ALA A 91 6.19 -12.87 17.61
N SER A 92 7.25 -12.24 18.13
CA SER A 92 8.20 -11.44 17.33
C SER A 92 8.98 -12.26 16.30
N ASP A 93 9.11 -13.57 16.52
CA ASP A 93 9.69 -14.54 15.59
C ASP A 93 8.64 -15.22 14.69
N GLY A 94 7.37 -14.80 14.79
CA GLY A 94 6.26 -15.33 14.01
C GLY A 94 5.64 -16.62 14.56
N THR A 95 6.18 -17.16 15.66
CA THR A 95 5.66 -18.39 16.27
C THR A 95 4.32 -18.17 16.95
N PHE A 96 3.52 -19.24 17.05
CA PHE A 96 2.29 -19.28 17.83
C PHE A 96 2.05 -20.69 18.40
N SER A 97 1.25 -20.75 19.46
CA SER A 97 0.78 -22.00 20.06
C SER A 97 -0.63 -21.81 20.63
N CYS A 98 -1.48 -22.82 20.42
CA CYS A 98 -2.86 -22.87 20.87
C CYS A 98 -3.13 -24.23 21.53
N THR A 99 -3.67 -24.21 22.75
CA THR A 99 -4.22 -25.42 23.37
C THR A 99 -5.63 -25.65 22.85
N LEU A 100 -5.87 -26.81 22.24
CA LEU A 100 -7.14 -27.23 21.66
C LEU A 100 -7.85 -28.20 22.60
N ALA A 101 -9.14 -27.94 22.84
CA ALA A 101 -9.98 -28.87 23.57
C ALA A 101 -10.07 -30.22 22.83
N PRO A 102 -10.23 -31.35 23.54
CA PRO A 102 -10.35 -32.67 22.90
C PRO A 102 -11.55 -32.80 21.96
N THR A 103 -12.56 -31.94 22.12
CA THR A 103 -13.81 -31.91 21.36
C THR A 103 -13.73 -31.06 20.08
N VAL A 104 -12.59 -30.43 19.80
CA VAL A 104 -12.41 -29.58 18.62
C VAL A 104 -12.62 -30.39 17.34
N ALA A 105 -13.55 -29.93 16.49
CA ALA A 105 -13.83 -30.59 15.23
C ALA A 105 -12.67 -30.39 14.23
N ARG A 106 -12.51 -31.32 13.28
CA ARG A 106 -11.55 -31.21 12.18
C ARG A 106 -12.29 -31.13 10.85
N PRO A 107 -11.75 -30.44 9.83
CA PRO A 107 -10.47 -29.71 9.79
C PRO A 107 -10.45 -28.38 10.57
N LEU A 108 -9.26 -27.83 10.76
CA LEU A 108 -9.02 -26.46 11.23
C LEU A 108 -8.63 -25.56 10.07
N VAL A 109 -9.16 -24.34 10.06
CA VAL A 109 -8.77 -23.24 9.17
C VAL A 109 -8.10 -22.16 10.00
N LEU A 110 -6.90 -21.75 9.60
CA LEU A 110 -6.12 -20.73 10.25
C LEU A 110 -6.12 -19.46 9.39
N ARG A 111 -6.31 -18.30 10.03
CA ARG A 111 -6.27 -16.99 9.40
C ARG A 111 -5.38 -16.07 10.21
N ALA A 112 -4.29 -15.60 9.62
CA ALA A 112 -3.41 -14.60 10.21
C ALA A 112 -3.57 -13.26 9.49
N VAL A 113 -3.78 -12.18 10.23
CA VAL A 113 -4.00 -10.82 9.69
C VAL A 113 -2.99 -9.85 10.25
N LYS A 114 -2.36 -9.06 9.37
CA LYS A 114 -1.52 -7.93 9.74
C LYS A 114 -1.64 -6.84 8.68
N ASP A 115 -2.00 -5.63 9.10
CA ASP A 115 -2.30 -4.52 8.19
C ASP A 115 -3.36 -4.96 7.13
N ASP A 116 -3.07 -4.88 5.83
CA ASP A 116 -3.95 -5.37 4.76
C ASP A 116 -3.57 -6.77 4.25
N GLN A 117 -2.55 -7.39 4.84
CA GLN A 117 -2.09 -8.72 4.45
C GLN A 117 -2.82 -9.78 5.28
N VAL A 118 -3.37 -10.77 4.58
CA VAL A 118 -4.01 -11.93 5.21
C VAL A 118 -3.39 -13.20 4.65
N LEU A 119 -2.95 -14.08 5.55
CA LEU A 119 -2.44 -15.40 5.21
C LEU A 119 -3.37 -16.47 5.75
N TYR A 120 -3.44 -17.58 5.02
CA TYR A 120 -4.32 -18.69 5.32
C TYR A 120 -3.56 -20.00 5.36
N SER A 121 -4.03 -20.90 6.22
CA SER A 121 -3.58 -22.29 6.29
C SER A 121 -4.73 -23.18 6.74
N ALA A 122 -4.57 -24.49 6.60
CA ALA A 122 -5.55 -25.43 7.10
C ALA A 122 -4.89 -26.77 7.43
N THR A 123 -5.47 -27.49 8.39
CA THR A 123 -5.01 -28.83 8.78
C THR A 123 -6.18 -29.74 9.14
N ALA A 124 -6.14 -30.97 8.64
CA ALA A 124 -7.11 -32.01 8.99
C ALA A 124 -6.57 -33.01 10.03
N THR A 125 -5.32 -32.84 10.47
CA THR A 125 -4.63 -33.77 11.38
C THR A 125 -5.17 -33.64 12.81
N THR A 126 -5.30 -34.76 13.51
CA THR A 126 -5.69 -34.84 14.94
C THR A 126 -4.46 -34.94 15.84
N GLY A 127 -4.63 -34.74 17.15
CA GLY A 127 -3.50 -34.74 18.09
C GLY A 127 -2.71 -33.44 18.09
N ASP A 128 -1.51 -33.50 18.67
CA ASP A 128 -0.54 -32.41 18.59
C ASP A 128 -0.11 -32.22 17.14
N VAL A 129 -0.30 -31.02 16.63
CA VAL A 129 -0.16 -30.73 15.20
C VAL A 129 0.63 -29.44 14.98
N ARG A 130 1.47 -29.47 13.95
CA ARG A 130 2.09 -28.27 13.38
C ARG A 130 1.31 -27.82 12.15
N ALA A 131 0.99 -26.54 12.05
CA ALA A 131 0.45 -25.93 10.83
C ALA A 131 1.11 -24.56 10.62
N ASN A 132 1.93 -24.42 9.60
CA ASN A 132 2.54 -23.14 9.26
C ASN A 132 1.56 -22.26 8.50
N VAL A 133 1.68 -20.94 8.64
CA VAL A 133 0.84 -19.95 7.94
C VAL A 133 1.74 -19.11 7.04
N THR A 134 1.77 -19.45 5.74
CA THR A 134 2.70 -18.86 4.77
C THR A 134 1.98 -18.50 3.47
N PRO A 135 2.63 -17.76 2.55
CA PRO A 135 2.08 -17.58 1.21
C PRO A 135 1.85 -18.90 0.46
N LEU A 136 2.66 -19.94 0.70
CA LEU A 136 2.46 -21.26 0.08
C LEU A 136 1.22 -21.97 0.61
N THR A 137 0.95 -21.92 1.92
CA THR A 137 -0.29 -22.48 2.48
C THR A 137 -1.51 -21.66 2.06
N THR A 138 -1.34 -20.37 1.77
CA THR A 138 -2.39 -19.52 1.21
C THR A 138 -2.75 -19.93 -0.23
N ILE A 139 -1.77 -20.30 -1.06
CA ILE A 139 -2.04 -20.91 -2.38
C ILE A 139 -2.84 -22.21 -2.22
N ILE A 140 -2.39 -23.11 -1.33
CA ILE A 140 -3.04 -24.41 -1.11
C ILE A 140 -4.49 -24.22 -0.67
N THR A 141 -4.73 -23.35 0.30
CA THR A 141 -6.08 -23.06 0.79
C THR A 141 -6.95 -22.39 -0.27
N ALA A 142 -6.42 -21.46 -1.07
CA ALA A 142 -7.15 -20.86 -2.19
C ALA A 142 -7.63 -21.91 -3.20
N ARG A 143 -6.82 -22.91 -3.52
CA ARG A 143 -7.20 -23.99 -4.45
C ARG A 143 -8.27 -24.93 -3.90
N LEU A 144 -8.45 -24.98 -2.58
CA LEU A 144 -9.52 -25.75 -1.94
C LEU A 144 -10.77 -24.89 -1.70
N ALA A 145 -10.61 -23.57 -1.68
CA ALA A 145 -11.65 -22.66 -1.27
C ALA A 145 -12.75 -22.46 -2.31
N PRO A 146 -14.01 -22.26 -1.88
CA PRO A 146 -15.06 -21.79 -2.77
C PRO A 146 -14.62 -20.54 -3.52
N ASN A 147 -14.74 -20.58 -4.84
CA ASN A 147 -14.37 -19.50 -5.76
C ASN A 147 -12.92 -19.00 -5.63
N GLY A 148 -12.01 -19.83 -5.11
CA GLY A 148 -10.62 -19.43 -4.92
C GLY A 148 -10.35 -18.53 -3.72
N ASP A 149 -11.35 -18.25 -2.87
CA ASP A 149 -11.25 -17.29 -1.76
C ASP A 149 -11.05 -17.97 -0.40
N PRO A 150 -9.82 -17.99 0.15
CA PRO A 150 -9.53 -18.68 1.41
C PRO A 150 -10.36 -18.17 2.60
N SER A 151 -10.85 -16.93 2.56
CA SER A 151 -11.68 -16.38 3.64
C SER A 151 -12.99 -17.15 3.82
N LYS A 152 -13.46 -17.85 2.78
CA LYS A 152 -14.71 -18.62 2.78
C LYS A 152 -14.55 -20.05 3.30
N LEU A 153 -13.31 -20.53 3.50
CA LEU A 153 -13.06 -21.91 3.92
C LEU A 153 -13.66 -22.24 5.29
N ALA A 154 -13.60 -21.31 6.24
CA ALA A 154 -14.17 -21.51 7.57
C ALA A 154 -15.68 -21.81 7.53
N ALA A 155 -16.39 -21.26 6.53
CA ALA A 155 -17.80 -21.52 6.29
C ALA A 155 -18.06 -22.71 5.33
N SER A 156 -17.02 -23.32 4.77
CA SER A 156 -17.10 -24.47 3.85
C SER A 156 -15.99 -25.51 4.11
N PRO A 157 -15.88 -26.01 5.36
CA PRO A 157 -14.75 -26.84 5.79
C PRO A 157 -14.71 -28.22 5.13
N GLN A 158 -15.79 -28.68 4.49
CA GLN A 158 -15.87 -30.00 3.87
C GLN A 158 -14.89 -30.18 2.70
N SER A 159 -14.47 -29.08 2.08
CA SER A 159 -13.45 -29.07 1.02
C SER A 159 -12.04 -29.40 1.55
N VAL A 160 -11.82 -29.25 2.86
CA VAL A 160 -10.50 -29.41 3.49
C VAL A 160 -10.40 -30.81 4.08
N THR A 161 -9.73 -31.71 3.36
CA THR A 161 -9.38 -33.06 3.83
C THR A 161 -7.87 -33.25 3.80
N ALA A 162 -7.34 -34.21 4.58
CA ALA A 162 -5.91 -34.53 4.55
C ALA A 162 -5.43 -34.88 3.13
N ALA A 163 -6.23 -35.65 2.39
CA ALA A 163 -5.93 -36.03 1.00
C ALA A 163 -5.94 -34.82 0.06
N ALA A 164 -6.93 -33.92 0.19
CA ALA A 164 -7.01 -32.72 -0.64
C ALA A 164 -5.85 -31.76 -0.35
N LEU A 165 -5.50 -31.54 0.92
CA LEU A 165 -4.34 -30.73 1.31
C LEU A 165 -3.04 -31.31 0.75
N GLN A 166 -2.84 -32.63 0.87
CA GLN A 166 -1.64 -33.29 0.34
C GLN A 166 -1.55 -33.22 -1.18
N ALA A 167 -2.68 -33.40 -1.89
CA ALA A 167 -2.72 -33.30 -3.35
C ALA A 167 -2.34 -31.90 -3.84
N GLN A 168 -2.88 -30.85 -3.21
CA GLN A 168 -2.54 -29.46 -3.55
C GLN A 168 -1.10 -29.11 -3.17
N SER A 169 -0.61 -29.59 -2.03
CA SER A 169 0.79 -29.45 -1.62
C SER A 169 1.74 -30.09 -2.62
N ALA A 170 1.48 -31.34 -3.02
CA ALA A 170 2.29 -32.06 -4.00
C ALA A 170 2.33 -31.35 -5.37
N ALA A 171 1.19 -30.85 -5.85
CA ALA A 171 1.14 -30.09 -7.10
C ALA A 171 1.98 -28.80 -7.03
N LEU A 172 1.91 -28.08 -5.91
CA LEU A 172 2.70 -26.86 -5.70
C LEU A 172 4.20 -27.17 -5.59
N ILE A 173 4.59 -28.23 -4.89
CA ILE A 173 5.99 -28.66 -4.81
C ILE A 173 6.52 -29.06 -6.19
N ALA A 174 5.73 -29.77 -6.99
CA ALA A 174 6.13 -30.11 -8.36
C ALA A 174 6.37 -28.86 -9.22
N ALA A 175 5.53 -27.83 -9.10
CA ALA A 175 5.71 -26.55 -9.79
C ALA A 175 7.00 -25.82 -9.38
N LEU A 176 7.37 -25.90 -8.10
CA LEU A 176 8.54 -25.23 -7.51
C LEU A 176 9.82 -26.09 -7.52
N GLN A 177 9.75 -27.33 -8.01
CA GLN A 177 10.85 -28.30 -7.94
C GLN A 177 12.19 -27.80 -8.53
N PRO A 178 12.22 -27.07 -9.67
CA PRO A 178 13.46 -26.51 -10.19
C PRO A 178 14.15 -25.56 -9.20
N LEU A 179 13.37 -24.70 -8.53
CA LEU A 179 13.88 -23.77 -7.53
C LEU A 179 14.32 -24.49 -6.25
N LEU A 180 13.53 -25.45 -5.77
CA LEU A 180 13.89 -26.30 -4.61
C LEU A 180 15.22 -27.01 -4.84
N THR A 181 15.45 -27.52 -6.04
CA THR A 181 16.70 -28.19 -6.42
C THR A 181 17.88 -27.22 -6.39
N ALA A 182 17.71 -26.01 -6.94
CA ALA A 182 18.77 -24.98 -6.91
C ALA A 182 19.08 -24.48 -5.50
N LEU A 183 18.08 -24.45 -4.62
CA LEU A 183 18.25 -24.07 -3.21
C LEU A 183 18.80 -25.22 -2.34
N GLY A 184 18.78 -26.46 -2.84
CA GLY A 184 19.17 -27.67 -2.11
C GLY A 184 18.17 -28.07 -1.02
N LEU A 185 16.87 -27.91 -1.28
CA LEU A 185 15.80 -28.04 -0.28
C LEU A 185 14.81 -29.17 -0.61
N THR A 186 14.34 -29.81 0.46
CA THR A 186 13.10 -30.61 0.48
C THR A 186 12.24 -30.04 1.61
N ILE A 187 10.96 -29.75 1.34
CA ILE A 187 10.10 -29.05 2.29
C ILE A 187 8.74 -29.73 2.43
N ASP A 188 8.06 -29.46 3.55
CA ASP A 188 6.63 -29.68 3.71
C ASP A 188 5.97 -28.32 4.02
N PRO A 189 5.31 -27.69 3.02
CA PRO A 189 4.69 -26.39 3.18
C PRO A 189 3.67 -26.31 4.33
N LEU A 190 3.02 -27.42 4.66
CA LEU A 190 1.90 -27.47 5.61
C LEU A 190 2.39 -27.63 7.04
N ALA A 191 3.19 -28.66 7.32
CA ALA A 191 3.56 -29.06 8.69
C ALA A 191 5.07 -29.19 8.91
N GLY A 192 5.90 -28.81 7.93
CA GLY A 192 7.36 -28.86 8.03
C GLY A 192 7.92 -27.94 9.12
N ALA A 193 9.18 -28.17 9.50
CA ALA A 193 9.87 -27.24 10.38
C ALA A 193 10.09 -25.89 9.68
N LEU A 194 9.70 -24.80 10.34
CA LEU A 194 9.83 -23.44 9.83
C LEU A 194 10.33 -22.53 10.94
N THR A 195 11.36 -21.76 10.63
CA THR A 195 11.90 -20.66 11.43
C THR A 195 12.16 -19.52 10.45
N ALA A 196 11.67 -18.32 10.76
CA ALA A 196 11.75 -17.17 9.86
C ALA A 196 13.12 -16.47 9.95
N ASP A 197 14.17 -17.18 9.56
CA ASP A 197 15.58 -16.78 9.67
C ASP A 197 16.38 -16.87 8.35
N GLY A 198 15.72 -17.18 7.24
CA GLY A 198 16.33 -17.40 5.93
C GLY A 198 16.99 -18.77 5.75
N SER A 199 16.74 -19.73 6.64
CA SER A 199 17.20 -21.12 6.52
C SER A 199 16.07 -22.08 6.16
N GLY A 200 16.42 -23.31 5.76
CA GLY A 200 15.46 -24.37 5.47
C GLY A 200 14.34 -23.93 4.52
N GLN A 201 13.09 -24.15 4.91
CA GLN A 201 11.91 -23.74 4.13
C GLN A 201 11.78 -22.22 3.98
N ASP A 202 12.26 -21.43 4.93
CA ASP A 202 12.15 -19.97 4.88
C ASP A 202 13.01 -19.37 3.78
N LYS A 203 14.16 -19.99 3.47
CA LYS A 203 14.99 -19.65 2.31
C LYS A 203 14.20 -19.67 0.98
N LEU A 204 13.24 -20.59 0.84
CA LEU A 204 12.35 -20.60 -0.32
C LEU A 204 11.39 -19.39 -0.29
N LEU A 205 10.79 -19.10 0.86
CA LEU A 205 9.86 -17.97 1.02
C LEU A 205 10.57 -16.64 0.72
N ASP A 206 11.81 -16.47 1.19
CA ASP A 206 12.64 -15.32 0.88
C ASP A 206 12.94 -15.19 -0.61
N SER A 207 13.09 -16.32 -1.32
CA SER A 207 13.45 -16.38 -2.74
C SER A 207 12.29 -16.09 -3.69
N ILE A 208 11.05 -15.99 -3.19
CA ILE A 208 9.86 -15.81 -4.02
C ILE A 208 8.97 -14.67 -3.51
N SER A 209 8.15 -14.14 -4.41
CA SER A 209 7.01 -13.28 -4.09
C SER A 209 5.74 -13.98 -4.55
N VAL A 210 4.72 -14.01 -3.71
CA VAL A 210 3.46 -14.71 -3.99
C VAL A 210 2.30 -13.73 -3.92
N THR A 211 1.35 -13.87 -4.85
CA THR A 211 0.04 -13.22 -4.78
C THR A 211 -1.08 -14.22 -5.01
N VAL A 212 -2.14 -14.09 -4.22
CA VAL A 212 -3.40 -14.83 -4.38
C VAL A 212 -4.52 -13.78 -4.37
N GLN A 213 -5.26 -13.67 -5.48
CA GLN A 213 -6.25 -12.62 -5.68
C GLN A 213 -7.59 -13.21 -6.14
N PRO A 214 -8.55 -13.45 -5.23
CA PRO A 214 -9.89 -13.90 -5.58
C PRO A 214 -10.60 -12.92 -6.51
N SER A 215 -11.17 -13.43 -7.60
CA SER A 215 -11.75 -12.65 -8.71
C SER A 215 -13.15 -13.16 -9.09
N GLY A 216 -14.00 -13.44 -8.09
CA GLY A 216 -15.39 -13.86 -8.30
C GLY A 216 -15.60 -15.37 -8.27
N THR A 217 -15.04 -16.12 -9.24
CA THR A 217 -15.24 -17.59 -9.38
C THR A 217 -13.96 -18.43 -9.20
N ALA A 218 -12.80 -17.79 -9.20
CA ALA A 218 -11.50 -18.39 -8.90
C ALA A 218 -10.56 -17.29 -8.39
N ALA A 219 -9.35 -17.66 -7.96
CA ALA A 219 -8.29 -16.71 -7.64
C ALA A 219 -7.17 -16.73 -8.68
N ASN A 220 -6.71 -15.54 -9.06
CA ASN A 220 -5.50 -15.37 -9.85
C ASN A 220 -4.29 -15.53 -8.93
N ILE A 221 -3.36 -16.42 -9.30
CA ILE A 221 -2.18 -16.75 -8.49
C ILE A 221 -0.92 -16.48 -9.31
N GLU A 222 0.04 -15.77 -8.70
CA GLU A 222 1.36 -15.52 -9.27
C GLU A 222 2.43 -15.87 -8.23
N VAL A 223 3.45 -16.60 -8.67
CA VAL A 223 4.68 -16.87 -7.92
C VAL A 223 5.87 -16.36 -8.74
N THR A 224 6.57 -15.37 -8.22
CA THR A 224 7.69 -14.72 -8.90
C THR A 224 8.98 -15.03 -8.15
N VAL A 225 9.94 -15.64 -8.83
CA VAL A 225 11.29 -15.85 -8.29
C VAL A 225 12.01 -14.51 -8.26
N LYS A 226 12.65 -14.18 -7.12
CA LYS A 226 13.47 -12.98 -7.00
C LYS A 226 14.77 -13.20 -7.75
N THR A 227 14.92 -12.52 -8.87
CA THR A 227 16.06 -12.64 -9.78
C THR A 227 16.84 -11.34 -9.88
N THR A 228 18.15 -11.44 -10.13
CA THR A 228 18.98 -10.31 -10.56
C THR A 228 18.87 -10.22 -12.09
N PRO A 229 18.14 -9.24 -12.63
CA PRO A 229 17.89 -9.17 -14.07
C PRO A 229 19.17 -8.83 -14.84
N ALA A 230 19.31 -9.38 -16.05
CA ALA A 230 20.49 -9.14 -16.90
C ALA A 230 20.62 -7.68 -17.40
N SER A 231 19.52 -6.94 -17.42
CA SER A 231 19.49 -5.51 -17.75
C SER A 231 18.34 -4.82 -17.04
N ALA A 232 18.38 -3.49 -16.95
CA ALA A 232 17.31 -2.72 -16.31
C ALA A 232 15.95 -2.82 -17.02
N GLY A 233 15.93 -3.21 -18.30
CA GLY A 233 14.72 -3.38 -19.11
C GLY A 233 14.19 -4.82 -19.19
N ALA A 234 14.83 -5.79 -18.53
CA ALA A 234 14.42 -7.18 -18.61
C ALA A 234 13.12 -7.44 -17.82
N GLN A 235 12.12 -8.05 -18.46
CA GLN A 235 10.87 -8.46 -17.80
C GLN A 235 11.11 -9.68 -16.89
N PRO A 236 10.35 -9.82 -15.78
CA PRO A 236 10.32 -11.07 -15.02
C PRO A 236 9.67 -12.20 -15.82
N GLU A 237 9.91 -13.44 -15.39
CA GLU A 237 9.22 -14.63 -15.87
C GLU A 237 8.51 -15.33 -14.69
N PRO A 238 7.32 -14.85 -14.29
CA PRO A 238 6.61 -15.41 -13.16
C PRO A 238 5.86 -16.70 -13.53
N LEU A 239 5.62 -17.53 -12.53
CA LEU A 239 4.69 -18.64 -12.61
C LEU A 239 3.26 -18.12 -12.35
N LYS A 240 2.36 -18.23 -13.34
CA LYS A 240 0.96 -17.78 -13.23
C LYS A 240 -0.04 -18.90 -13.47
N PHE A 241 -1.09 -18.96 -12.66
CA PHE A 241 -2.18 -19.92 -12.79
C PHE A 241 -3.44 -19.43 -12.04
N SER A 242 -4.58 -20.03 -12.37
CA SER A 242 -5.83 -19.88 -11.61
C SER A 242 -5.93 -20.93 -10.51
N SER A 243 -6.59 -20.61 -9.40
CA SER A 243 -6.87 -21.58 -8.33
C SER A 243 -7.68 -22.79 -8.83
N SER A 244 -8.42 -22.64 -9.94
CA SER A 244 -9.22 -23.68 -10.58
C SER A 244 -8.46 -24.54 -11.60
N ASP A 245 -7.20 -24.20 -11.93
CA ASP A 245 -6.44 -24.94 -12.93
C ASP A 245 -6.18 -26.37 -12.45
N THR A 246 -6.24 -27.33 -13.36
CA THR A 246 -6.00 -28.75 -13.04
C THR A 246 -4.52 -29.10 -12.93
N ALA A 247 -3.66 -28.36 -13.63
CA ALA A 247 -2.21 -28.51 -13.61
C ALA A 247 -1.55 -27.14 -13.36
N LEU A 248 -0.41 -27.16 -12.67
CA LEU A 248 0.39 -25.96 -12.42
C LEU A 248 1.56 -25.90 -13.40
N PRO A 249 1.91 -24.72 -13.94
CA PRO A 249 3.15 -24.56 -14.67
C PRO A 249 4.35 -24.76 -13.74
N THR A 250 5.55 -24.89 -14.30
CA THR A 250 6.79 -25.05 -13.52
C THR A 250 7.65 -23.80 -13.59
N VAL A 251 8.44 -23.54 -12.55
CA VAL A 251 9.42 -22.44 -12.55
C VAL A 251 10.43 -22.65 -13.69
N SER A 252 10.70 -21.61 -14.46
CA SER A 252 11.59 -21.69 -15.62
C SER A 252 13.06 -21.86 -15.21
N ALA A 253 13.84 -22.53 -16.06
CA ALA A 253 15.28 -22.66 -15.86
C ALA A 253 16.00 -21.30 -15.91
N ALA A 254 15.48 -20.34 -16.69
CA ALA A 254 16.03 -18.99 -16.77
C ALA A 254 15.86 -18.23 -15.44
N ALA A 255 14.68 -18.32 -14.82
CA ALA A 255 14.44 -17.74 -13.51
C ALA A 255 15.36 -18.34 -12.43
N VAL A 256 15.57 -19.66 -12.47
CA VAL A 256 16.50 -20.35 -11.56
C VAL A 256 17.95 -19.92 -11.78
N ALA A 257 18.40 -19.80 -13.03
CA ALA A 257 19.76 -19.37 -13.36
C ALA A 257 20.05 -17.92 -12.92
N ALA A 258 19.02 -17.08 -12.85
CA ALA A 258 19.11 -15.67 -12.46
C ALA A 258 18.76 -15.43 -10.96
N LEU A 259 18.64 -16.48 -10.14
CA LEU A 259 18.26 -16.38 -8.74
C LEU A 259 19.12 -15.37 -7.99
N ALA A 260 18.49 -14.40 -7.32
CA ALA A 260 19.17 -13.36 -6.57
C ALA A 260 19.65 -13.86 -5.19
N PRO A 261 20.76 -13.33 -4.67
CA PRO A 261 21.20 -13.58 -3.29
C PRO A 261 20.34 -12.77 -2.31
N VAL A 262 19.14 -13.27 -1.99
CA VAL A 262 18.26 -12.62 -1.02
C VAL A 262 18.91 -12.65 0.37
N PRO A 263 19.09 -11.49 1.03
CA PRO A 263 19.66 -11.46 2.37
C PRO A 263 18.68 -12.07 3.38
N ALA A 264 19.21 -12.63 4.47
CA ALA A 264 18.38 -13.09 5.57
C ALA A 264 17.51 -11.93 6.13
N PRO A 265 16.27 -12.19 6.57
CA PRO A 265 15.35 -11.17 7.09
C PRO A 265 15.94 -10.30 8.20
N SER A 266 16.84 -10.88 9.02
CA SER A 266 17.57 -10.18 10.08
C SER A 266 18.40 -8.99 9.57
N LYS A 267 18.90 -9.04 8.33
CA LYS A 267 19.66 -7.94 7.71
C LYS A 267 18.78 -6.74 7.36
N VAL A 268 17.55 -6.99 6.91
CA VAL A 268 16.55 -5.93 6.66
C VAL A 268 16.09 -5.34 7.99
N ALA A 269 15.83 -6.18 9.00
CA ALA A 269 15.50 -5.73 10.34
C ALA A 269 16.61 -4.86 10.96
N ASP A 270 17.87 -5.24 10.78
CA ASP A 270 19.05 -4.47 11.22
C ASP A 270 19.18 -3.11 10.52
N LEU A 271 18.93 -3.03 9.20
CA LEU A 271 18.84 -1.75 8.48
C LEU A 271 17.76 -0.84 9.10
N PHE A 272 16.58 -1.38 9.42
CA PHE A 272 15.49 -0.60 9.96
C PHE A 272 15.72 -0.21 11.42
N ALA A 273 16.37 -1.07 12.21
CA ALA A 273 16.82 -0.73 13.56
C ALA A 273 17.79 0.47 13.54
N ARG A 274 18.73 0.51 12.59
CA ARG A 274 19.61 1.69 12.40
C ARG A 274 18.85 2.94 11.97
N LEU A 275 17.87 2.82 11.07
CA LEU A 275 17.00 3.94 10.68
C LEU A 275 16.29 4.51 11.92
N ASN A 276 15.66 3.64 12.70
CA ASN A 276 14.94 4.01 13.93
C ASN A 276 15.87 4.69 14.94
N ALA A 277 17.07 4.15 15.12
CA ALA A 277 18.08 4.74 16.00
C ALA A 277 18.54 6.13 15.54
N CYS A 278 18.69 6.35 14.22
CA CYS A 278 19.00 7.67 13.68
C CYS A 278 17.87 8.68 13.94
N TYR A 279 16.61 8.31 13.69
CA TYR A 279 15.47 9.21 13.85
C TYR A 279 15.00 9.36 15.31
N ALA A 280 15.45 8.51 16.23
CA ALA A 280 15.29 8.69 17.67
C ALA A 280 16.13 9.85 18.22
N LEU A 281 17.23 10.21 17.54
CA LEU A 281 18.05 11.36 17.93
C LEU A 281 17.29 12.68 17.71
N PRO A 282 17.43 13.68 18.58
CA PRO A 282 16.99 15.05 18.30
C PRO A 282 17.60 15.62 17.02
N LEU A 283 16.92 16.55 16.36
CA LEU A 283 17.35 17.10 15.07
C LEU A 283 18.76 17.72 15.13
N THR A 284 19.06 18.48 16.19
CA THR A 284 20.38 19.09 16.43
C THR A 284 21.48 18.06 16.69
N GLN A 285 21.14 16.80 16.98
CA GLN A 285 22.09 15.70 17.08
C GLN A 285 22.27 14.98 15.74
N ARG A 286 21.21 14.87 14.91
CA ARG A 286 21.29 14.26 13.58
C ARG A 286 22.15 15.07 12.61
N VAL A 287 21.92 16.39 12.55
CA VAL A 287 22.56 17.30 11.59
C VAL A 287 23.18 18.52 12.28
N ASP A 288 24.30 19.02 11.78
CA ASP A 288 24.98 20.21 12.34
C ASP A 288 24.40 21.54 11.86
N SER A 289 23.62 21.55 10.78
CA SER A 289 22.97 22.75 10.25
C SER A 289 21.71 23.17 11.01
N ALA A 290 21.26 22.36 11.96
CA ALA A 290 20.13 22.67 12.82
C ALA A 290 20.56 23.44 14.07
N THR A 291 19.88 24.54 14.36
CA THR A 291 20.09 25.38 15.55
C THR A 291 19.09 25.10 16.67
N SER A 292 18.05 24.31 16.41
CA SER A 292 16.98 23.94 17.35
C SER A 292 16.35 22.60 16.96
N ASP A 293 15.82 21.86 17.93
CA ASP A 293 15.12 20.59 17.69
C ASP A 293 13.68 20.77 17.18
N THR A 294 13.11 21.97 17.30
CA THR A 294 11.72 22.25 16.93
C THR A 294 11.59 22.90 15.55
N THR A 295 12.69 23.40 14.98
CA THR A 295 12.70 24.09 13.68
C THR A 295 13.47 23.29 12.65
N SER A 296 12.85 23.02 11.50
CA SER A 296 13.49 22.27 10.41
C SER A 296 14.68 23.04 9.82
N ALA A 297 15.78 22.34 9.57
CA ALA A 297 17.01 22.89 9.02
C ALA A 297 17.08 22.75 7.49
N THR A 298 17.98 23.51 6.88
CA THR A 298 18.43 23.25 5.51
C THR A 298 19.86 22.70 5.55
N GLY A 299 20.26 21.92 4.57
CA GLY A 299 21.58 21.29 4.56
C GLY A 299 21.75 20.26 3.47
N THR A 300 22.96 19.70 3.41
CA THR A 300 23.39 18.69 2.44
C THR A 300 23.91 17.45 3.15
N ALA A 301 24.33 16.43 2.39
CA ALA A 301 24.98 15.23 2.89
C ALA A 301 26.11 15.53 3.90
N GLY A 302 26.90 16.58 3.66
CA GLY A 302 28.00 16.99 4.54
C GLY A 302 27.57 17.40 5.95
N ASN A 303 26.32 17.82 6.12
CA ASN A 303 25.77 18.28 7.41
C ASN A 303 25.25 17.12 8.28
N VAL A 304 25.18 15.89 7.76
CA VAL A 304 24.77 14.72 8.55
C VAL A 304 25.94 14.29 9.44
N LYS A 305 25.81 14.52 10.75
CA LYS A 305 26.91 14.36 11.70
C LYS A 305 26.85 13.09 12.54
N ALA A 306 25.66 12.64 12.92
CA ALA A 306 25.53 11.48 13.80
C ALA A 306 26.04 10.21 13.12
N ALA A 307 26.96 9.48 13.77
CA ALA A 307 27.56 8.27 13.20
C ALA A 307 26.51 7.22 12.80
N VAL A 308 25.47 7.02 13.61
CA VAL A 308 24.36 6.11 13.30
C VAL A 308 23.59 6.53 12.03
N CYS A 309 23.41 7.83 11.80
CA CYS A 309 22.76 8.35 10.60
C CYS A 309 23.66 8.25 9.37
N ARG A 310 24.96 8.52 9.53
CA ARG A 310 25.95 8.35 8.44
C ARG A 310 26.06 6.90 8.02
N GLY A 311 26.08 5.99 8.98
CA GLY A 311 26.07 4.53 8.77
C GLY A 311 24.82 3.98 8.09
N LEU A 312 23.83 4.80 7.74
CA LEU A 312 22.73 4.32 6.89
C LEU A 312 23.15 4.15 5.44
N PHE A 313 24.14 4.90 4.98
CA PHE A 313 24.49 5.03 3.56
C PHE A 313 25.75 4.22 3.21
N GLN A 314 25.95 3.94 1.92
CA GLN A 314 27.12 3.18 1.45
C GLN A 314 28.42 3.83 1.94
N ASN A 315 29.36 2.99 2.38
CA ASN A 315 30.64 3.43 2.96
C ASN A 315 30.48 4.38 4.17
N SER A 316 29.31 4.38 4.82
CA SER A 316 28.93 5.36 5.86
C SER A 316 29.03 6.82 5.41
N ASP A 317 28.83 7.07 4.11
CA ASP A 317 28.87 8.40 3.51
C ASP A 317 27.51 8.76 2.89
N PRO A 318 26.75 9.71 3.48
CA PRO A 318 25.50 10.21 2.91
C PRO A 318 25.62 10.78 1.50
N ALA A 319 26.81 11.18 1.05
CA ALA A 319 27.02 11.67 -0.31
C ALA A 319 26.96 10.56 -1.38
N SER A 320 27.08 9.29 -0.98
CA SER A 320 26.92 8.12 -1.87
C SER A 320 25.48 7.95 -2.37
N PHE A 321 24.50 8.50 -1.66
CA PHE A 321 23.09 8.34 -2.00
C PHE A 321 22.65 9.40 -3.01
N VAL A 322 22.17 8.94 -4.17
CA VAL A 322 21.60 9.80 -5.22
C VAL A 322 20.29 9.23 -5.77
N SER A 323 19.19 9.95 -5.57
CA SER A 323 17.87 9.59 -6.09
C SER A 323 17.31 10.71 -6.96
N ASN A 324 16.97 10.42 -8.21
CA ASN A 324 16.46 11.41 -9.17
C ASN A 324 17.40 12.63 -9.32
N LYS A 325 18.72 12.37 -9.38
CA LYS A 325 19.81 13.37 -9.30
C LYS A 325 19.82 14.28 -8.06
N ALA A 326 19.04 13.96 -7.03
CA ALA A 326 19.10 14.63 -5.74
C ALA A 326 19.91 13.81 -4.74
N GLY A 327 20.92 14.44 -4.14
CA GLY A 327 21.65 13.89 -3.01
C GLY A 327 20.91 14.07 -1.69
N VAL A 328 21.42 13.47 -0.62
CA VAL A 328 20.90 13.68 0.75
C VAL A 328 20.93 15.18 1.09
N GLY A 329 19.80 15.72 1.54
CA GLY A 329 19.70 17.13 1.89
C GLY A 329 18.29 17.66 1.95
N ARG A 330 18.17 18.92 2.39
CA ARG A 330 16.95 19.73 2.32
C ARG A 330 17.32 21.17 2.00
N ASN A 331 16.86 21.70 0.87
CA ASN A 331 17.01 23.11 0.52
C ASN A 331 15.82 23.96 1.01
N ALA A 332 15.86 25.28 0.78
CA ALA A 332 14.79 26.22 1.17
C ALA A 332 13.42 25.88 0.56
N ASN A 333 13.41 25.25 -0.61
CA ASN A 333 12.20 24.81 -1.32
C ASN A 333 11.80 23.37 -0.95
N ASN A 334 12.29 22.83 0.17
CA ASN A 334 12.07 21.44 0.60
C ASN A 334 12.62 20.35 -0.35
N GLY A 335 13.45 20.71 -1.33
CA GLY A 335 14.07 19.78 -2.27
C GLY A 335 15.29 19.07 -1.67
N GLY A 336 15.51 17.83 -2.11
CA GLY A 336 16.62 16.96 -1.67
C GLY A 336 16.12 15.56 -1.32
N ALA A 337 17.01 14.55 -1.40
CA ALA A 337 16.69 13.21 -0.96
C ALA A 337 16.84 13.11 0.57
N PHE A 338 16.06 12.24 1.22
CA PHE A 338 16.08 12.10 2.68
C PHE A 338 15.93 13.43 3.43
N ALA A 339 15.16 14.38 2.87
CA ALA A 339 14.94 15.69 3.46
C ALA A 339 14.37 15.63 4.89
N SER A 340 13.73 14.51 5.27
CA SER A 340 13.26 14.25 6.64
C SER A 340 14.36 14.21 7.68
N LEU A 341 15.62 13.87 7.34
CA LEU A 341 16.76 13.96 8.28
C LEU A 341 16.90 15.37 8.87
N PHE A 342 16.54 16.38 8.08
CA PHE A 342 16.62 17.81 8.41
C PHE A 342 15.31 18.38 8.97
N ARG A 343 14.27 17.57 9.18
CA ARG A 343 12.97 18.02 9.67
C ARG A 343 12.81 17.75 11.16
N SER A 344 12.30 18.73 11.90
CA SER A 344 12.00 18.59 13.32
C SER A 344 10.90 17.55 13.57
N GLY A 345 9.81 17.63 12.79
CA GLY A 345 8.67 16.72 12.87
C GLY A 345 8.91 15.28 12.43
N ALA A 346 10.13 14.95 11.98
CA ALA A 346 10.51 13.57 11.64
C ALA A 346 11.11 12.80 12.84
N THR A 347 11.38 13.49 13.96
CA THR A 347 11.94 12.85 15.15
C THR A 347 10.96 11.82 15.70
N GLY A 348 11.46 10.62 15.99
CA GLY A 348 10.65 9.50 16.48
C GLY A 348 10.02 8.61 15.40
N LEU A 349 10.19 8.92 14.10
CA LEU A 349 9.76 8.03 13.03
C LEU A 349 10.34 6.62 13.20
N GLN A 350 9.51 5.61 12.95
CA GLN A 350 9.87 4.19 12.98
C GLN A 350 9.62 3.56 11.61
N TRP A 351 10.55 2.73 11.16
CA TRP A 351 10.46 1.89 9.96
C TRP A 351 10.24 0.45 10.40
N THR A 352 9.22 -0.20 9.82
CA THR A 352 8.79 -1.56 10.16
C THR A 352 8.34 -2.28 8.90
N ALA A 353 8.05 -3.59 9.03
CA ALA A 353 7.50 -4.42 7.95
C ALA A 353 8.32 -4.37 6.65
N GLY A 354 9.65 -4.50 6.75
CA GLY A 354 10.55 -4.51 5.61
C GLY A 354 10.47 -5.83 4.84
N GLU A 355 10.18 -5.75 3.54
CA GLU A 355 10.15 -6.93 2.66
C GLU A 355 10.88 -6.65 1.35
N VAL A 356 11.80 -7.55 0.98
CA VAL A 356 12.50 -7.48 -0.31
C VAL A 356 11.54 -7.90 -1.42
N GLU A 357 11.22 -6.98 -2.34
CA GLU A 357 10.30 -7.24 -3.46
C GLU A 357 11.03 -7.76 -4.70
N PHE A 358 12.09 -7.07 -5.13
CA PHE A 358 12.86 -7.44 -6.33
C PHE A 358 14.26 -6.81 -6.33
N PHE A 359 15.09 -7.27 -7.28
CA PHE A 359 16.43 -6.73 -7.51
C PHE A 359 16.50 -5.95 -8.83
N ARG A 360 17.37 -4.94 -8.86
CA ARG A 360 17.82 -4.26 -10.07
C ARG A 360 19.03 -5.00 -10.66
N ALA A 361 19.35 -4.69 -11.92
CA ALA A 361 20.45 -5.33 -12.63
C ALA A 361 21.84 -5.07 -12.01
N ASN A 362 21.98 -3.97 -11.26
CA ASN A 362 23.20 -3.65 -10.50
C ASN A 362 23.28 -4.34 -9.12
N GLY A 363 22.32 -5.20 -8.78
CA GLY A 363 22.27 -5.90 -7.50
C GLY A 363 21.57 -5.14 -6.37
N ASP A 364 21.10 -3.91 -6.60
CA ASP A 364 20.30 -3.19 -5.59
C ASP A 364 18.99 -3.92 -5.33
N MET A 365 18.64 -4.08 -4.06
CA MET A 365 17.35 -4.62 -3.64
C MET A 365 16.35 -3.49 -3.42
N ILE A 366 15.10 -3.70 -3.84
CA ILE A 366 13.97 -2.84 -3.51
C ILE A 366 13.21 -3.46 -2.37
N VAL A 367 13.07 -2.67 -1.30
CA VAL A 367 12.41 -3.07 -0.07
C VAL A 367 11.16 -2.22 0.11
N THR A 368 10.00 -2.85 0.25
CA THR A 368 8.79 -2.15 0.74
C THR A 368 8.84 -2.04 2.24
N TYR A 369 8.28 -0.96 2.79
CA TYR A 369 8.26 -0.73 4.23
C TYR A 369 7.05 0.09 4.65
N LYS A 370 6.75 0.02 5.94
CA LYS A 370 5.81 0.92 6.63
C LYS A 370 6.60 1.88 7.52
N TRP A 371 6.33 3.17 7.43
CA TRP A 371 6.76 4.11 8.45
C TRP A 371 5.61 4.46 9.40
N VAL A 372 5.94 4.73 10.66
CA VAL A 372 5.00 5.15 11.70
C VAL A 372 5.59 6.34 12.43
N ASP A 373 4.84 7.42 12.60
CA ASP A 373 5.25 8.57 13.42
C ASP A 373 4.85 8.42 14.89
N SER A 374 5.31 9.35 15.73
CA SER A 374 5.02 9.33 17.17
C SER A 374 3.54 9.53 17.52
N ALA A 375 2.71 9.97 16.56
CA ALA A 375 1.27 10.11 16.71
C ALA A 375 0.50 8.89 16.17
N GLY A 376 1.19 7.86 15.69
CA GLY A 376 0.60 6.65 15.12
C GLY A 376 0.14 6.80 13.66
N ASN A 377 0.50 7.89 12.98
CA ASN A 377 0.25 8.01 11.55
C ASN A 377 1.22 7.12 10.79
N GLN A 378 0.74 6.53 9.71
CA GLN A 378 1.50 5.55 8.94
C GLN A 378 1.22 5.65 7.45
N ASP A 379 2.21 5.29 6.65
CA ASP A 379 2.08 5.08 5.21
C ASP A 379 3.14 4.06 4.75
N PHE A 380 3.02 3.62 3.50
CA PHE A 380 3.87 2.61 2.89
C PHE A 380 4.70 3.19 1.76
N ASP A 381 5.95 2.78 1.65
CA ASP A 381 6.81 3.22 0.55
C ASP A 381 7.87 2.17 0.20
N GLN A 382 8.71 2.51 -0.76
CA GLN A 382 9.86 1.72 -1.18
C GLN A 382 11.17 2.43 -0.85
N ILE A 383 12.18 1.64 -0.53
CA ILE A 383 13.56 2.09 -0.37
C ILE A 383 14.49 1.12 -1.10
N ALA A 384 15.58 1.64 -1.66
CA ALA A 384 16.60 0.80 -2.26
C ALA A 384 17.76 0.59 -1.28
N ALA A 385 18.26 -0.63 -1.22
CA ALA A 385 19.39 -1.00 -0.40
C ALA A 385 20.42 -1.82 -1.21
N HIS A 386 21.65 -1.82 -0.72
CA HIS A 386 22.75 -2.61 -1.27
C HIS A 386 23.58 -3.17 -0.12
N ALA A 387 24.10 -4.38 -0.26
CA ALA A 387 25.02 -4.94 0.72
C ALA A 387 26.44 -4.40 0.48
N ASP A 388 27.02 -3.72 1.46
CA ASP A 388 28.44 -3.37 1.43
C ASP A 388 29.30 -4.65 1.48
N ALA A 389 30.62 -4.52 1.28
CA ALA A 389 31.55 -5.66 1.30
C ALA A 389 31.56 -6.43 2.64
N ASP A 390 31.13 -5.80 3.73
CA ASP A 390 30.96 -6.41 5.06
C ASP A 390 29.62 -7.16 5.24
N GLY A 391 28.77 -7.17 4.21
CA GLY A 391 27.44 -7.75 4.25
C GLY A 391 26.41 -6.94 5.05
N THR A 392 26.72 -5.67 5.36
CA THR A 392 25.77 -4.73 5.97
C THR A 392 24.91 -4.09 4.88
N LEU A 393 23.59 -4.11 5.05
CA LEU A 393 22.68 -3.39 4.15
C LEU A 393 22.77 -1.89 4.40
N ARG A 394 23.02 -1.13 3.32
CA ARG A 394 23.05 0.32 3.28
C ARG A 394 22.06 0.86 2.26
N LEU A 395 21.57 2.07 2.50
CA LEU A 395 20.69 2.79 1.62
C LEU A 395 21.44 3.25 0.37
N VAL A 396 20.81 3.00 -0.78
CA VAL A 396 21.22 3.51 -2.08
C VAL A 396 20.05 4.22 -2.74
N GLY A 397 20.36 5.17 -3.63
CA GLY A 397 19.31 5.84 -4.38
C GLY A 397 18.80 5.02 -5.56
N ASN A 398 17.97 5.63 -6.40
CA ASN A 398 17.54 5.00 -7.64
C ASN A 398 18.43 5.36 -8.84
N SER A 399 19.37 6.31 -8.66
CA SER A 399 20.25 6.85 -9.71
C SER A 399 19.54 7.34 -10.98
N ASN A 400 18.21 7.44 -10.96
CA ASN A 400 17.42 7.96 -12.06
C ASN A 400 17.74 9.44 -12.26
N THR A 401 17.49 9.94 -13.46
CA THR A 401 17.63 11.37 -13.74
C THR A 401 16.40 12.14 -13.30
N TYR A 402 15.22 11.57 -13.54
CA TYR A 402 13.94 12.20 -13.27
C TYR A 402 13.07 11.29 -12.39
N PRO A 403 12.27 11.85 -11.48
CA PRO A 403 11.31 11.09 -10.71
C PRO A 403 10.18 10.63 -11.64
N VAL A 404 9.87 9.34 -11.52
CA VAL A 404 8.71 8.70 -12.12
C VAL A 404 8.13 7.80 -11.06
N THR A 405 6.81 7.78 -10.97
CA THR A 405 6.10 6.75 -10.22
C THR A 405 5.05 6.13 -11.13
N ILE A 406 5.10 4.81 -11.30
CA ILE A 406 4.07 4.05 -12.03
C ILE A 406 3.50 3.04 -11.06
N ARG A 407 2.28 3.27 -10.60
CA ARG A 407 1.65 2.39 -9.61
C ARG A 407 0.36 1.83 -10.16
N PRO A 408 0.08 0.53 -9.95
CA PRO A 408 -1.25 0.02 -10.19
C PRO A 408 -2.23 0.80 -9.30
N TYR A 409 -3.41 1.10 -9.84
CA TYR A 409 -4.43 1.81 -9.08
C TYR A 409 -5.79 1.13 -9.21
N SER A 410 -6.56 1.19 -8.12
CA SER A 410 -7.94 0.74 -8.02
C SER A 410 -8.79 1.92 -7.55
N GLU A 411 -9.80 2.29 -8.33
CA GLU A 411 -10.63 3.45 -8.07
C GLU A 411 -12.08 3.07 -7.86
N ASP A 412 -12.63 3.64 -6.80
CA ASP A 412 -14.05 3.76 -6.58
C ASP A 412 -14.53 5.16 -7.02
N ARG A 413 -15.14 5.25 -8.21
CA ARG A 413 -15.61 6.51 -8.78
C ARG A 413 -17.09 6.71 -8.51
N GLU A 414 -17.38 7.62 -7.61
CA GLU A 414 -18.72 7.98 -7.19
C GLU A 414 -19.21 9.22 -7.91
N LEU A 415 -20.29 9.07 -8.68
CA LEU A 415 -20.91 10.20 -9.37
C LEU A 415 -22.06 10.69 -8.50
N LEU A 416 -21.81 11.69 -7.65
CA LEU A 416 -22.74 12.09 -6.59
C LEU A 416 -24.10 12.53 -7.14
N ASN A 417 -24.11 13.26 -8.25
CA ASN A 417 -25.32 13.77 -8.90
C ASN A 417 -25.92 12.81 -9.93
N THR A 418 -25.27 11.68 -10.21
CA THR A 418 -25.76 10.62 -11.13
C THR A 418 -25.39 9.23 -10.59
N PRO A 419 -25.84 8.86 -9.38
CA PRO A 419 -25.27 7.73 -8.63
C PRO A 419 -25.43 6.37 -9.32
N ALA A 420 -26.47 6.19 -10.14
CA ALA A 420 -26.69 4.97 -10.94
C ALA A 420 -25.53 4.64 -11.89
N PHE A 421 -24.74 5.64 -12.27
CA PHE A 421 -23.59 5.47 -13.15
C PHE A 421 -22.25 5.44 -12.39
N SER A 422 -22.25 5.35 -11.06
CA SER A 422 -21.00 5.16 -10.30
C SER A 422 -20.35 3.83 -10.67
N TYR A 423 -19.02 3.76 -10.69
CA TYR A 423 -18.30 2.59 -11.19
C TYR A 423 -16.97 2.34 -10.49
N TYR A 424 -16.46 1.13 -10.67
CA TYR A 424 -15.08 0.78 -10.36
C TYR A 424 -14.24 0.86 -11.64
N THR A 425 -12.99 1.29 -11.49
CA THR A 425 -12.02 1.27 -12.58
C THR A 425 -10.63 0.92 -12.05
N THR A 426 -9.79 0.41 -12.95
CA THR A 426 -8.46 -0.11 -12.63
C THR A 426 -7.45 0.25 -13.71
N GLY A 427 -6.17 0.34 -13.36
CA GLY A 427 -5.09 0.49 -14.31
C GLY A 427 -3.81 0.99 -13.67
N TYR A 428 -3.16 1.99 -14.26
CA TYR A 428 -1.91 2.56 -13.74
C TYR A 428 -1.97 4.08 -13.61
N ASN A 429 -1.61 4.59 -12.43
CA ASN A 429 -1.32 6.01 -12.22
C ASN A 429 0.15 6.28 -12.57
N ILE A 430 0.39 7.12 -13.58
CA ILE A 430 1.73 7.40 -14.14
C ILE A 430 2.13 8.82 -13.77
N GLN A 431 2.68 8.99 -12.57
CA GLN A 431 3.04 10.30 -12.06
C GLN A 431 4.43 10.73 -12.57
N ILE A 432 4.43 11.75 -13.43
CA ILE A 432 5.63 12.46 -13.88
C ILE A 432 5.39 13.95 -13.69
N ASP A 433 6.26 14.61 -12.95
CA ASP A 433 6.10 16.03 -12.60
C ASP A 433 6.11 16.91 -13.86
N ASN A 434 5.16 17.85 -13.95
CA ASN A 434 5.19 18.91 -14.96
C ASN A 434 6.23 19.96 -14.56
N ARG A 435 7.51 19.60 -14.77
CA ARG A 435 8.64 20.43 -14.39
C ARG A 435 8.69 21.68 -15.24
N THR A 436 8.81 22.83 -14.59
CA THR A 436 9.00 24.10 -15.26
C THR A 436 10.31 24.76 -14.89
N THR A 437 10.84 25.58 -15.79
CA THR A 437 11.94 26.52 -15.55
C THR A 437 11.49 27.88 -16.09
N ASN A 438 11.49 28.91 -15.24
CA ASN A 438 10.92 30.22 -15.56
C ASN A 438 9.47 30.15 -16.08
N GLY A 439 8.67 29.23 -15.53
CA GLY A 439 7.28 29.03 -15.94
C GLY A 439 7.10 28.26 -17.25
N GLN A 440 8.17 27.84 -17.93
CA GLN A 440 8.13 27.06 -19.17
C GLN A 440 8.42 25.58 -18.92
N PRO A 441 7.74 24.64 -19.61
CA PRO A 441 8.00 23.21 -19.45
C PRO A 441 9.44 22.81 -19.77
N VAL A 442 10.02 21.96 -18.94
CA VAL A 442 11.35 21.37 -19.17
C VAL A 442 11.30 20.28 -20.24
N PHE A 443 10.18 19.57 -20.34
CA PHE A 443 9.98 18.49 -21.29
C PHE A 443 9.03 18.92 -22.40
N SER A 444 9.32 18.52 -23.64
CA SER A 444 8.38 18.61 -24.75
C SER A 444 7.36 17.46 -24.71
N LYS A 445 7.83 16.26 -24.36
CA LYS A 445 7.00 15.07 -24.09
C LYS A 445 7.77 14.04 -23.28
N VAL A 446 7.06 13.05 -22.75
CA VAL A 446 7.64 11.81 -22.23
C VAL A 446 6.92 10.64 -22.88
N LEU A 447 7.67 9.68 -23.43
CA LEU A 447 7.11 8.42 -23.90
C LEU A 447 7.20 7.38 -22.80
N VAL A 448 6.09 6.71 -22.50
CA VAL A 448 6.00 5.66 -21.49
C VAL A 448 5.58 4.36 -22.16
N THR A 449 6.49 3.41 -22.25
CA THR A 449 6.23 2.08 -22.83
C THR A 449 5.91 1.09 -21.72
N THR A 450 4.76 0.44 -21.83
CA THR A 450 4.28 -0.57 -20.87
C THR A 450 5.03 -1.90 -21.03
N PRO A 451 4.98 -2.80 -20.03
CA PRO A 451 5.62 -4.12 -20.10
C PRO A 451 5.17 -4.98 -21.30
N ILE A 452 3.98 -4.69 -21.84
CA ILE A 452 3.37 -5.40 -22.98
C ILE A 452 3.50 -4.63 -24.30
N GLY A 453 4.32 -3.58 -24.34
CA GLY A 453 4.69 -2.86 -25.56
C GLY A 453 3.78 -1.71 -25.98
N LEU A 454 2.72 -1.40 -25.23
CA LEU A 454 1.90 -0.20 -25.49
C LEU A 454 2.72 1.05 -25.14
N THR A 455 2.82 2.01 -26.06
CA THR A 455 3.52 3.28 -25.82
C THR A 455 2.53 4.43 -25.65
N LEU A 456 2.64 5.15 -24.55
CA LEU A 456 1.85 6.33 -24.21
C LEU A 456 2.68 7.58 -24.44
N THR A 457 2.07 8.62 -25.01
CA THR A 457 2.66 9.96 -25.03
C THR A 457 2.10 10.77 -23.87
N MET A 458 2.99 11.33 -23.06
CA MET A 458 2.65 12.24 -21.96
C MET A 458 3.15 13.65 -22.28
N LEU A 459 2.28 14.65 -22.13
CA LEU A 459 2.55 16.04 -22.47
C LEU A 459 2.47 16.95 -21.25
N PRO A 460 3.30 18.00 -21.15
CA PRO A 460 3.10 19.05 -20.17
C PRO A 460 1.77 19.76 -20.42
N THR A 461 1.06 20.14 -19.37
CA THR A 461 -0.23 20.84 -19.49
C THR A 461 -0.32 21.97 -18.46
N ALA A 462 -0.65 23.17 -18.92
CA ALA A 462 -0.74 24.34 -18.05
C ALA A 462 -1.76 24.13 -16.91
N GLY A 463 -1.42 24.62 -15.72
CA GLY A 463 -2.22 24.48 -14.50
C GLY A 463 -2.14 23.12 -13.80
N LEU A 464 -1.49 22.12 -14.41
CA LEU A 464 -1.33 20.80 -13.79
C LEU A 464 0.09 20.57 -13.29
N SER A 465 0.21 19.92 -12.13
CA SER A 465 1.49 19.58 -11.50
C SER A 465 2.16 18.34 -12.11
N TYR A 466 1.48 17.65 -13.03
CA TYR A 466 1.93 16.44 -13.70
C TYR A 466 1.73 16.51 -15.22
N LEU A 467 2.50 15.70 -15.95
CA LEU A 467 2.23 15.45 -17.37
C LEU A 467 0.98 14.59 -17.50
N VAL A 468 0.24 14.79 -18.60
CA VAL A 468 -1.01 14.07 -18.86
C VAL A 468 -0.90 13.24 -20.12
N ILE A 469 -1.68 12.16 -20.19
CA ILE A 469 -1.70 11.29 -21.36
C ILE A 469 -2.39 12.01 -22.54
N ALA A 470 -1.76 11.92 -23.72
CA ALA A 470 -2.28 12.32 -25.02
C ALA A 470 -2.43 11.07 -25.92
N PRO A 471 -3.63 10.47 -26.00
CA PRO A 471 -3.85 9.21 -26.73
C PRO A 471 -3.50 9.24 -28.22
N ASP A 472 -3.70 10.39 -28.88
CA ASP A 472 -3.35 10.65 -30.28
C ASP A 472 -1.92 11.19 -30.45
N GLY A 473 -1.17 11.30 -29.35
CA GLY A 473 0.17 11.90 -29.30
C GLY A 473 0.20 13.43 -29.30
N VAL A 474 -0.95 14.11 -29.37
CA VAL A 474 -1.03 15.57 -29.56
C VAL A 474 -1.98 16.24 -28.56
N THR A 475 -3.13 15.65 -28.30
CA THR A 475 -4.22 16.24 -27.52
C THR A 475 -4.22 15.75 -26.07
N PRO A 476 -3.88 16.61 -25.09
CA PRO A 476 -3.85 16.24 -23.68
C PRO A 476 -5.26 16.02 -23.11
N THR A 477 -5.45 14.96 -22.34
CA THR A 477 -6.78 14.58 -21.78
C THR A 477 -7.07 15.18 -20.41
N GLY A 478 -6.04 15.44 -19.60
CA GLY A 478 -6.15 16.01 -18.25
C GLY A 478 -5.84 15.05 -17.10
N SER A 479 -5.46 13.81 -17.39
CA SER A 479 -5.15 12.80 -16.37
C SER A 479 -3.82 12.09 -16.67
N PRO A 480 -3.05 11.72 -15.64
CA PRO A 480 -1.87 10.87 -15.78
C PRO A 480 -2.24 9.37 -15.73
N VAL A 481 -3.53 9.05 -15.61
CA VAL A 481 -4.01 7.70 -15.33
C VAL A 481 -4.39 6.97 -16.60
N LEU A 482 -3.72 5.84 -16.88
CA LEU A 482 -4.14 4.87 -17.88
C LEU A 482 -5.16 3.91 -17.25
N ARG A 483 -6.41 3.92 -17.72
CA ARG A 483 -7.42 2.92 -17.35
C ARG A 483 -7.31 1.69 -18.25
N LEU A 484 -7.30 0.51 -17.65
CA LEU A 484 -7.37 -0.74 -18.37
C LEU A 484 -8.82 -1.21 -18.53
N ALA A 485 -9.64 -1.03 -17.49
CA ALA A 485 -11.04 -1.44 -17.49
C ALA A 485 -11.88 -0.59 -16.54
N ALA A 486 -13.19 -0.54 -16.80
CA ALA A 486 -14.19 -0.02 -15.88
C ALA A 486 -15.51 -0.82 -15.95
N ALA A 487 -16.24 -0.86 -14.84
CA ALA A 487 -17.57 -1.45 -14.78
C ALA A 487 -18.43 -0.77 -13.70
N TYR A 488 -19.71 -0.52 -14.01
CA TYR A 488 -20.67 0.08 -13.09
C TYR A 488 -20.77 -0.68 -11.78
N ARG A 489 -20.83 0.02 -10.65
CA ARG A 489 -20.96 -0.62 -9.32
C ARG A 489 -22.19 -1.51 -9.29
N ASP A 490 -23.32 -0.95 -9.72
CA ASP A 490 -24.55 -1.69 -9.97
C ASP A 490 -24.36 -2.56 -11.23
N GLN A 491 -24.38 -3.88 -11.03
CA GLN A 491 -24.22 -4.84 -12.12
C GLN A 491 -25.48 -4.95 -13.01
N ALA A 492 -26.63 -4.43 -12.54
CA ALA A 492 -27.82 -4.34 -13.38
C ALA A 492 -27.73 -3.18 -14.39
N GLN A 493 -26.84 -2.21 -14.15
CA GLN A 493 -26.62 -1.09 -15.07
C GLN A 493 -25.87 -1.57 -16.31
N ALA A 494 -26.54 -1.48 -17.47
CA ALA A 494 -25.96 -1.85 -18.75
C ALA A 494 -25.01 -0.78 -19.31
N GLY A 495 -24.14 -1.20 -20.24
CA GLY A 495 -23.18 -0.36 -20.94
C GLY A 495 -21.80 -0.33 -20.31
N ASN A 496 -20.94 0.56 -20.79
CA ASN A 496 -19.58 0.75 -20.26
C ASN A 496 -19.42 2.18 -19.71
N PRO A 497 -18.77 2.38 -18.54
CA PRO A 497 -18.51 3.72 -18.01
C PRO A 497 -17.78 4.68 -18.96
N GLN A 498 -16.94 4.17 -19.87
CA GLN A 498 -16.26 4.97 -20.90
C GLN A 498 -17.24 5.64 -21.88
N GLU A 499 -18.44 5.09 -22.06
CA GLU A 499 -19.47 5.70 -22.91
C GLU A 499 -20.06 6.97 -22.29
N LYS A 500 -19.89 7.13 -20.97
CA LYS A 500 -20.41 8.26 -20.21
C LYS A 500 -19.35 9.29 -19.85
N GLU A 501 -18.10 8.84 -19.67
CA GLU A 501 -16.99 9.73 -19.36
C GLU A 501 -15.84 9.56 -20.33
N ASN A 502 -15.41 10.67 -20.94
CA ASN A 502 -14.26 10.72 -21.83
C ASN A 502 -12.94 10.75 -21.05
N LEU A 503 -12.64 9.63 -20.37
CA LEU A 503 -11.36 9.38 -19.69
C LEU A 503 -10.43 8.55 -20.57
N VAL A 504 -9.15 8.48 -20.20
CA VAL A 504 -8.15 7.70 -20.92
C VAL A 504 -8.28 6.23 -20.56
N TYR A 505 -8.68 5.41 -21.53
CA TYR A 505 -8.69 3.96 -21.46
C TYR A 505 -7.76 3.36 -22.51
N THR A 506 -7.31 2.12 -22.29
CA THR A 506 -6.87 1.28 -23.40
C THR A 506 -8.01 1.08 -24.39
N ALA A 507 -7.68 1.02 -25.67
CA ALA A 507 -8.64 0.82 -26.76
C ALA A 507 -8.23 -0.41 -27.58
N PRO A 508 -8.96 -1.54 -27.48
CA PRO A 508 -10.09 -1.78 -26.57
C PRO A 508 -9.67 -1.84 -25.09
N GLN A 509 -10.64 -1.68 -24.19
CA GLN A 509 -10.44 -1.97 -22.77
C GLN A 509 -10.05 -3.44 -22.57
N TYR A 510 -9.25 -3.71 -21.55
CA TYR A 510 -8.82 -5.06 -21.23
C TYR A 510 -9.91 -5.81 -20.48
N THR A 511 -10.00 -7.10 -20.76
CA THR A 511 -10.79 -8.04 -19.96
C THR A 511 -10.07 -8.36 -18.65
N ASP A 512 -10.79 -8.86 -17.65
CA ASP A 512 -10.19 -9.34 -16.40
C ASP A 512 -9.10 -10.40 -16.65
N ALA A 513 -9.27 -11.28 -17.65
CA ALA A 513 -8.27 -12.26 -18.02
C ALA A 513 -6.98 -11.63 -18.59
N GLN A 514 -7.11 -10.56 -19.41
CA GLN A 514 -5.96 -9.83 -19.93
C GLN A 514 -5.23 -9.06 -18.83
N ILE A 515 -5.96 -8.48 -17.87
CA ILE A 515 -5.37 -7.81 -16.72
C ILE A 515 -4.65 -8.83 -15.82
N ALA A 516 -5.29 -9.98 -15.54
CA ALA A 516 -4.71 -11.06 -14.75
C ALA A 516 -3.40 -11.61 -15.33
N ALA A 517 -3.25 -11.54 -16.66
CA ALA A 517 -2.05 -11.97 -17.37
C ALA A 517 -0.88 -10.97 -17.28
N LEU A 518 -1.06 -9.75 -16.76
CA LEU A 518 0.05 -8.80 -16.53
C LEU A 518 0.97 -9.29 -15.41
N ASP A 519 2.25 -8.94 -15.45
CA ASP A 519 3.22 -9.32 -14.41
C ASP A 519 3.15 -8.39 -13.19
N ASN A 520 3.24 -8.93 -11.98
CA ASN A 520 3.35 -8.07 -10.80
C ASN A 520 4.58 -7.14 -10.85
N ASN A 521 5.71 -7.69 -11.29
CA ASN A 521 6.98 -6.96 -11.39
C ASN A 521 7.30 -6.51 -12.82
N GLY A 522 6.28 -6.11 -13.59
CA GLY A 522 6.45 -5.59 -14.94
C GLY A 522 7.37 -4.38 -15.00
N VAL A 523 8.23 -4.34 -16.02
CA VAL A 523 9.20 -3.27 -16.27
C VAL A 523 8.68 -2.32 -17.35
N TRP A 524 8.60 -1.05 -17.00
CA TRP A 524 8.18 0.05 -17.84
C TRP A 524 9.41 0.83 -18.31
N THR A 525 9.37 1.33 -19.54
CA THR A 525 10.42 2.21 -20.08
C THR A 525 9.87 3.63 -20.18
N THR A 526 10.63 4.61 -19.72
CA THR A 526 10.31 6.03 -19.86
C THR A 526 11.40 6.75 -20.62
N GLU A 527 11.03 7.47 -21.68
CA GLU A 527 11.93 8.30 -22.46
C GLU A 527 11.50 9.76 -22.37
N PHE A 528 12.38 10.59 -21.80
CA PHE A 528 12.17 12.02 -21.61
C PHE A 528 12.76 12.79 -22.78
N PHE A 529 11.90 13.57 -23.44
CA PHE A 529 12.30 14.48 -24.51
C PHE A 529 12.33 15.89 -23.95
N HIS A 530 13.49 16.53 -23.97
CA HIS A 530 13.63 17.91 -23.49
C HIS A 530 12.97 18.89 -24.46
N ALA A 531 12.46 20.00 -23.91
CA ALA A 531 12.01 21.12 -24.74
C ALA A 531 13.21 21.83 -25.39
N ASP A 532 14.33 21.92 -24.67
CA ASP A 532 15.62 22.33 -25.23
C ASP A 532 16.25 21.14 -25.99
N THR A 533 16.21 21.22 -27.32
CA THR A 533 16.73 20.17 -28.22
C THR A 533 18.25 19.96 -28.17
N SER A 534 19.00 20.84 -27.48
CA SER A 534 20.44 20.65 -27.24
C SER A 534 20.73 19.68 -26.09
N VAL A 535 19.74 19.43 -25.22
CA VAL A 535 19.85 18.46 -24.12
C VAL A 535 19.41 17.09 -24.63
N ALA A 536 20.26 16.09 -24.45
CA ALA A 536 19.97 14.73 -24.88
C ALA A 536 18.80 14.11 -24.10
N ASN A 537 17.96 13.35 -24.82
CA ASN A 537 16.90 12.54 -24.21
C ASN A 537 17.45 11.61 -23.13
N VAL A 538 16.59 11.29 -22.16
CA VAL A 538 16.93 10.35 -21.09
C VAL A 538 15.99 9.17 -21.12
N VAL A 539 16.55 7.96 -21.20
CA VAL A 539 15.81 6.70 -21.04
C VAL A 539 16.09 6.14 -19.65
N GLN A 540 15.04 5.80 -18.91
CA GLN A 540 15.14 5.11 -17.63
C GLN A 540 13.96 4.14 -17.43
N TYR A 541 14.12 3.20 -16.51
CA TYR A 541 13.17 2.11 -16.29
C TYR A 541 12.48 2.22 -14.94
N TYR A 542 11.23 1.76 -14.87
CA TYR A 542 10.46 1.65 -13.64
C TYR A 542 9.89 0.24 -13.51
N ARG A 543 10.05 -0.41 -12.36
CA ARG A 543 9.54 -1.76 -12.12
C ARG A 543 8.48 -1.72 -11.02
N THR A 544 7.30 -2.26 -11.31
CA THR A 544 6.19 -2.30 -10.34
C THR A 544 6.39 -3.39 -9.28
N VAL A 545 5.69 -3.28 -8.15
CA VAL A 545 5.63 -4.37 -7.13
C VAL A 545 4.44 -5.29 -7.36
N ARG A 546 3.37 -4.75 -7.94
CA ARG A 546 2.13 -5.45 -8.29
C ARG A 546 1.63 -4.99 -9.65
N ARG A 547 0.81 -5.83 -10.29
CA ARG A 547 0.00 -5.46 -11.45
C ARG A 547 -1.26 -4.75 -10.99
N ALA A 548 -1.96 -4.12 -11.93
CA ALA A 548 -3.31 -3.64 -11.73
C ALA A 548 -4.25 -4.80 -11.33
N GLU A 549 -5.20 -4.51 -10.45
CA GLU A 549 -6.22 -5.48 -10.05
C GLU A 549 -7.27 -5.63 -11.14
N THR A 550 -7.87 -6.80 -11.28
CA THR A 550 -9.04 -6.98 -12.16
C THR A 550 -10.28 -6.32 -11.55
N ILE A 551 -11.34 -6.09 -12.34
CA ILE A 551 -12.60 -5.59 -11.80
C ILE A 551 -13.22 -6.62 -10.83
N GLY A 552 -13.11 -7.91 -11.14
CA GLY A 552 -13.52 -9.00 -10.25
C GLY A 552 -12.78 -8.99 -8.91
N GLU A 553 -11.47 -8.73 -8.92
CA GLU A 553 -10.64 -8.62 -7.70
C GLU A 553 -11.07 -7.43 -6.84
N ILE A 554 -11.28 -6.26 -7.45
CA ILE A 554 -11.75 -5.05 -6.75
C ILE A 554 -13.07 -5.32 -6.06
N ARG A 555 -14.05 -5.90 -6.77
CA ARG A 555 -15.38 -6.18 -6.19
C ARG A 555 -15.33 -7.19 -5.05
N THR A 556 -14.42 -8.15 -5.13
CA THR A 556 -14.36 -9.26 -4.17
C THR A 556 -13.61 -8.86 -2.91
N THR A 557 -12.55 -8.05 -3.03
CA THR A 557 -11.57 -7.87 -1.96
C THR A 557 -11.42 -6.44 -1.45
N ARG A 558 -11.84 -5.43 -2.21
CA ARG A 558 -11.59 -4.03 -1.84
C ARG A 558 -12.70 -3.41 -1.03
N VAL A 559 -12.29 -2.74 0.03
CA VAL A 559 -13.10 -1.81 0.81
C VAL A 559 -12.45 -0.43 0.67
N PHE A 560 -13.24 0.58 0.31
CA PHE A 560 -12.76 1.94 0.07
C PHE A 560 -13.10 2.85 1.26
N ALA A 561 -12.32 3.92 1.43
CA ALA A 561 -12.73 5.04 2.27
C ALA A 561 -14.01 5.67 1.68
N GLU A 562 -14.82 6.28 2.54
CA GLU A 562 -16.13 6.80 2.16
C GLU A 562 -16.32 8.21 2.67
N LEU A 563 -16.97 9.07 1.88
CA LEU A 563 -17.45 10.36 2.39
C LEU A 563 -18.46 10.10 3.51
N THR A 564 -18.46 10.97 4.54
CA THR A 564 -19.53 10.92 5.53
C THR A 564 -20.87 11.26 4.87
N PRO A 565 -22.00 10.71 5.37
CA PRO A 565 -23.31 10.98 4.77
C PRO A 565 -23.67 12.48 4.79
N ALA A 566 -23.19 13.21 5.82
CA ALA A 566 -23.35 14.65 5.96
C ALA A 566 -22.63 15.40 4.83
N LEU A 567 -21.30 15.24 4.70
CA LEU A 567 -20.54 15.92 3.64
C LEU A 567 -21.05 15.54 2.24
N ARG A 568 -21.43 14.27 2.04
CA ARG A 568 -22.03 13.84 0.77
C ARG A 568 -23.29 14.63 0.43
N THR A 569 -24.16 14.87 1.41
CA THR A 569 -25.42 15.61 1.21
C THR A 569 -25.16 17.09 0.93
N GLU A 570 -24.20 17.68 1.63
CA GLU A 570 -23.76 19.07 1.42
C GLU A 570 -23.22 19.25 -0.01
N LEU A 571 -22.29 18.38 -0.44
CA LEU A 571 -21.73 18.42 -1.81
C LEU A 571 -22.79 18.25 -2.89
N ILE A 572 -23.78 17.36 -2.72
CA ILE A 572 -24.90 17.21 -3.67
C ILE A 572 -25.72 18.50 -3.71
N THR A 573 -26.05 19.07 -2.56
CA THR A 573 -26.87 20.28 -2.46
C THR A 573 -26.24 21.45 -3.21
N GLU A 574 -24.92 21.65 -3.04
CA GLU A 574 -24.17 22.71 -3.69
C GLU A 574 -23.99 22.47 -5.20
N SER A 575 -23.74 21.22 -5.60
CA SER A 575 -23.34 20.91 -6.98
C SER A 575 -24.47 20.47 -7.89
N GLN A 576 -25.65 20.10 -7.39
CA GLN A 576 -26.72 19.52 -8.22
C GLN A 576 -27.17 20.43 -9.37
N ALA A 577 -27.07 21.75 -9.25
CA ALA A 577 -27.47 22.66 -10.31
C ALA A 577 -26.47 22.67 -11.48
N ASN A 578 -25.18 22.79 -11.16
CA ASN A 578 -24.14 23.15 -12.14
C ASN A 578 -23.06 22.08 -12.34
N GLY A 579 -22.98 21.09 -11.45
CA GLY A 579 -22.00 20.01 -11.49
C GLY A 579 -20.65 20.34 -10.84
N TYR A 580 -20.60 21.38 -10.01
CA TYR A 580 -19.39 21.82 -9.30
C TYR A 580 -19.74 22.61 -8.04
N VAL A 581 -18.79 22.73 -7.12
CA VAL A 581 -18.76 23.74 -6.06
C VAL A 581 -18.04 24.99 -6.59
N LEU A 582 -18.57 26.17 -6.27
CA LEU A 582 -18.05 27.46 -6.71
C LEU A 582 -17.41 28.21 -5.53
N PHE A 583 -16.20 28.69 -5.72
CA PHE A 583 -15.56 29.61 -4.78
C PHE A 583 -16.00 31.04 -5.11
N ASP A 584 -17.04 31.54 -4.45
CA ASP A 584 -17.63 32.87 -4.74
C ASP A 584 -16.77 34.03 -4.22
N THR A 585 -15.97 33.76 -3.20
CA THR A 585 -14.97 34.69 -2.66
C THR A 585 -13.65 33.98 -2.47
N PRO A 586 -12.50 34.69 -2.38
CA PRO A 586 -11.25 34.00 -2.17
C PRO A 586 -11.24 33.23 -0.84
N GLU A 587 -10.92 31.94 -0.85
CA GLU A 587 -10.94 31.11 0.37
C GLU A 587 -10.07 29.85 0.25
N VAL A 588 -9.97 29.08 1.33
CA VAL A 588 -9.33 27.76 1.32
C VAL A 588 -10.41 26.68 1.18
N ALA A 589 -10.07 25.52 0.64
CA ALA A 589 -11.02 24.43 0.56
C ALA A 589 -11.03 23.62 1.86
N PHE A 590 -12.16 23.61 2.55
CA PHE A 590 -12.38 22.75 3.71
C PHE A 590 -13.00 21.44 3.28
N ILE A 591 -12.39 20.32 3.67
CA ILE A 591 -12.92 18.97 3.48
C ILE A 591 -13.38 18.48 4.86
N ASP A 592 -14.45 19.09 5.35
CA ASP A 592 -15.18 18.79 6.57
C ASP A 592 -16.68 19.04 6.34
N THR A 593 -17.52 18.74 7.32
CA THR A 593 -18.93 19.15 7.27
C THR A 593 -19.07 20.63 7.63
N GLU A 594 -20.19 21.29 7.30
CA GLU A 594 -20.43 22.72 7.62
C GLU A 594 -20.19 23.06 9.11
N GLY A 595 -20.52 22.11 10.00
CA GLY A 595 -20.29 22.15 11.45
C GLY A 595 -18.87 21.78 11.93
N GLY A 596 -17.92 21.57 11.01
CA GLY A 596 -16.54 21.17 11.29
C GLY A 596 -16.38 19.69 11.68
N GLY A 597 -17.32 18.82 11.30
CA GLY A 597 -17.26 17.38 11.52
C GLY A 597 -16.36 16.64 10.53
N ASP A 598 -16.30 15.32 10.63
CA ASP A 598 -15.49 14.49 9.73
C ASP A 598 -16.03 14.52 8.29
N GLY A 599 -15.15 14.75 7.32
CA GLY A 599 -15.48 14.69 5.89
C GLY A 599 -15.49 13.27 5.33
N TRP A 600 -14.68 12.37 5.88
CA TRP A 600 -14.66 10.96 5.47
C TRP A 600 -14.55 9.99 6.64
N ARG A 601 -14.87 8.73 6.39
CA ARG A 601 -14.65 7.59 7.28
C ARG A 601 -13.79 6.52 6.60
N VAL A 602 -13.18 5.68 7.42
CA VAL A 602 -12.37 4.53 6.97
C VAL A 602 -13.02 3.26 7.53
N PRO A 603 -13.84 2.54 6.75
CA PRO A 603 -14.42 1.28 7.16
C PRO A 603 -13.35 0.22 7.50
N SER A 604 -13.74 -0.82 8.25
CA SER A 604 -12.84 -1.94 8.51
C SER A 604 -12.40 -2.60 7.20
N GLY A 605 -11.10 -2.83 7.04
CA GLY A 605 -10.49 -3.34 5.80
C GLY A 605 -10.19 -2.29 4.74
N ALA A 606 -10.64 -1.04 4.89
CA ALA A 606 -10.24 0.06 4.01
C ALA A 606 -8.88 0.62 4.39
N LEU A 607 -8.10 1.01 3.39
CA LEU A 607 -6.87 1.77 3.61
C LEU A 607 -7.22 3.22 3.97
N ALA A 608 -6.57 3.73 5.01
CA ALA A 608 -6.76 5.11 5.44
C ALA A 608 -6.11 6.08 4.43
N PRO A 609 -6.83 7.13 3.99
CA PRO A 609 -6.24 8.13 3.10
C PRO A 609 -5.03 8.81 3.72
N THR A 610 -3.96 8.97 2.94
CA THR A 610 -2.75 9.74 3.28
C THR A 610 -2.58 10.95 2.35
N SER A 611 -3.48 11.11 1.38
CA SER A 611 -3.53 12.27 0.49
C SER A 611 -4.98 12.59 0.11
N VAL A 612 -5.30 13.88 0.08
CA VAL A 612 -6.62 14.39 -0.30
C VAL A 612 -6.44 15.49 -1.35
N GLY A 613 -7.21 15.45 -2.43
CA GLY A 613 -7.09 16.43 -3.51
C GLY A 613 -8.44 16.93 -4.02
N ILE A 614 -8.43 18.14 -4.57
CA ILE A 614 -9.56 18.69 -5.34
C ILE A 614 -9.08 19.09 -6.73
N LEU A 615 -9.90 18.77 -7.72
CA LEU A 615 -9.67 19.15 -9.11
C LEU A 615 -10.83 19.99 -9.62
N GLY A 616 -10.51 20.87 -10.56
CA GLY A 616 -11.52 21.73 -11.17
C GLY A 616 -10.94 22.69 -12.19
N ARG A 617 -11.53 23.89 -12.27
CA ARG A 617 -11.11 24.93 -13.23
C ARG A 617 -10.94 26.28 -12.56
N ALA A 618 -9.90 27.00 -12.99
CA ALA A 618 -9.71 28.42 -12.75
C ALA A 618 -10.92 29.23 -13.26
N PRO A 619 -11.06 30.50 -12.83
CA PRO A 619 -12.19 31.34 -13.22
C PRO A 619 -12.39 31.42 -14.74
N PHE A 620 -13.64 31.47 -15.19
CA PHE A 620 -13.95 31.63 -16.61
C PHE A 620 -13.32 32.91 -17.17
N GLY A 621 -12.71 32.83 -18.35
CA GLY A 621 -12.02 33.96 -18.97
C GLY A 621 -10.63 34.28 -18.40
N SER A 622 -10.18 33.61 -17.33
CA SER A 622 -8.93 33.96 -16.63
C SER A 622 -7.67 33.67 -17.43
N THR A 623 -7.65 32.59 -18.21
CA THR A 623 -6.53 32.25 -19.10
C THR A 623 -6.72 32.85 -20.49
N THR A 624 -7.94 32.81 -21.01
CA THR A 624 -8.31 33.37 -22.32
C THR A 624 -9.74 33.85 -22.26
N ALA A 625 -9.97 35.12 -22.64
CA ALA A 625 -11.28 35.73 -22.58
C ALA A 625 -12.33 34.90 -23.35
N GLY A 626 -13.49 34.67 -22.72
CA GLY A 626 -14.58 33.89 -23.32
C GLY A 626 -14.39 32.37 -23.33
N GLN A 627 -13.33 31.85 -22.69
CA GLN A 627 -13.05 30.41 -22.60
C GLN A 627 -13.08 29.93 -21.15
N SER A 628 -13.26 28.62 -20.96
CA SER A 628 -13.06 28.00 -19.64
C SER A 628 -11.64 28.24 -19.13
N GLY A 629 -11.50 28.49 -17.82
CA GLY A 629 -10.19 28.60 -17.19
C GLY A 629 -9.40 27.28 -17.27
N ALA A 630 -8.09 27.41 -17.07
CA ALA A 630 -7.17 26.28 -16.95
C ALA A 630 -7.62 25.28 -15.88
N ARG A 631 -7.24 24.01 -16.04
CA ARG A 631 -7.48 22.98 -15.02
C ARG A 631 -6.45 23.10 -13.89
N TYR A 632 -6.81 22.68 -12.69
CA TYR A 632 -5.89 22.57 -11.55
C TYR A 632 -6.07 21.25 -10.80
N ASN A 633 -5.07 20.87 -9.99
CA ASN A 633 -5.07 19.63 -9.21
C ASN A 633 -4.41 19.81 -7.83
N ASP A 634 -5.04 20.59 -6.96
CA ASP A 634 -4.49 20.83 -5.64
C ASP A 634 -4.65 19.60 -4.75
N THR A 635 -3.60 19.30 -3.99
CA THR A 635 -3.52 18.09 -3.16
C THR A 635 -2.70 18.36 -1.91
N VAL A 636 -3.11 17.77 -0.81
CA VAL A 636 -2.42 17.84 0.48
C VAL A 636 -2.19 16.44 1.04
N GLY A 637 -1.00 16.20 1.60
CA GLY A 637 -0.75 15.01 2.39
C GLY A 637 -1.45 15.12 3.75
N VAL A 638 -2.12 14.06 4.18
CA VAL A 638 -2.82 14.01 5.47
C VAL A 638 -2.30 12.87 6.33
N ALA A 639 -2.38 13.06 7.64
CA ALA A 639 -2.19 11.98 8.61
C ALA A 639 -3.19 10.83 8.32
N SER A 640 -2.77 9.57 8.40
CA SER A 640 -3.66 8.42 8.19
C SER A 640 -4.81 8.36 9.23
N THR A 641 -4.64 9.03 10.37
CA THR A 641 -5.68 9.18 11.40
C THR A 641 -6.65 10.33 11.11
N ALA A 642 -6.34 11.22 10.17
CA ALA A 642 -7.19 12.35 9.82
C ALA A 642 -8.50 11.90 9.17
N ARG A 643 -9.57 12.65 9.44
CA ARG A 643 -10.92 12.44 8.87
C ARG A 643 -11.49 13.71 8.24
N LYS A 644 -10.71 14.79 8.24
CA LYS A 644 -10.96 16.09 7.62
C LYS A 644 -9.65 16.80 7.33
N THR A 645 -9.66 17.77 6.43
CA THR A 645 -8.45 18.56 6.11
C THR A 645 -8.80 19.92 5.49
N THR A 646 -7.79 20.78 5.37
CA THR A 646 -7.84 22.01 4.58
C THR A 646 -6.86 21.88 3.41
N ILE A 647 -7.31 22.20 2.20
CA ILE A 647 -6.47 22.23 1.00
C ILE A 647 -6.24 23.69 0.64
N PHE A 648 -4.97 24.06 0.59
CA PHE A 648 -4.53 25.38 0.15
C PHE A 648 -4.29 25.38 -1.36
N CYS A 649 -4.59 26.52 -1.99
CA CYS A 649 -4.36 26.70 -3.40
C CYS A 649 -2.85 26.73 -3.75
N SER A 650 -2.44 26.04 -4.82
CA SER A 650 -1.06 26.01 -5.28
C SER A 650 -0.97 26.14 -6.80
N ALA A 651 -0.65 27.34 -7.30
CA ALA A 651 -0.44 27.59 -8.72
C ALA A 651 0.76 26.80 -9.27
N GLN A 652 0.56 26.04 -10.35
CA GLN A 652 1.58 25.16 -10.96
C GLN A 652 2.34 25.80 -12.12
N THR A 653 1.73 26.78 -12.80
CA THR A 653 2.32 27.48 -13.96
C THR A 653 1.95 28.96 -13.94
N VAL A 654 2.60 29.79 -14.77
CA VAL A 654 2.32 31.24 -14.83
C VAL A 654 0.92 31.58 -15.34
N SER A 655 0.28 30.66 -16.07
CA SER A 655 -1.10 30.80 -16.57
C SER A 655 -2.13 30.20 -15.62
N ASP A 656 -1.69 29.77 -14.45
CA ASP A 656 -2.53 29.07 -13.49
C ASP A 656 -3.21 30.07 -12.54
N MET A 657 -4.43 30.46 -12.92
CA MET A 657 -5.17 31.56 -12.29
C MET A 657 -6.23 31.08 -11.30
N HIS A 658 -6.17 29.82 -10.84
CA HIS A 658 -7.10 29.31 -9.82
C HIS A 658 -6.78 29.80 -8.40
N CYS A 659 -5.60 30.40 -8.18
CA CYS A 659 -5.24 31.03 -6.92
C CYS A 659 -5.45 32.55 -6.94
N ASP A 660 -5.82 33.11 -5.79
CA ASP A 660 -6.00 34.55 -5.58
C ASP A 660 -4.69 35.35 -5.75
N ALA A 661 -4.81 36.67 -5.89
CA ALA A 661 -3.70 37.60 -6.09
C ALA A 661 -2.66 37.46 -4.96
N GLY A 662 -1.52 36.83 -5.28
CA GLY A 662 -0.51 36.38 -4.31
C GLY A 662 0.00 34.97 -4.60
N GLY A 663 -0.70 34.20 -5.44
CA GLY A 663 -0.20 32.99 -6.10
C GLY A 663 -0.21 31.71 -5.26
N GLN A 664 -0.47 31.80 -3.94
CA GLN A 664 -0.58 30.64 -3.05
C GLN A 664 -1.54 30.89 -1.88
N GLY A 665 -2.16 29.82 -1.40
CA GLY A 665 -2.92 29.80 -0.15
C GLY A 665 -4.43 29.74 -0.36
N ARG A 666 -5.01 30.67 -1.12
CA ARG A 666 -6.47 30.78 -1.34
C ARG A 666 -6.84 30.61 -2.80
N TYR A 667 -7.96 29.94 -3.06
CA TYR A 667 -8.60 29.86 -4.37
C TYR A 667 -9.15 31.23 -4.76
N ALA A 668 -9.06 31.59 -6.04
CA ALA A 668 -9.60 32.82 -6.58
C ALA A 668 -11.12 32.75 -6.70
N ALA A 669 -11.80 33.90 -6.57
CA ALA A 669 -13.22 34.01 -6.85
C ALA A 669 -13.55 33.57 -8.29
N GLY A 670 -14.58 32.74 -8.45
CA GLY A 670 -14.97 32.14 -9.73
C GLY A 670 -14.28 30.82 -10.05
N THR A 671 -13.36 30.36 -9.20
CA THR A 671 -12.79 29.01 -9.31
C THR A 671 -13.86 27.97 -9.02
N THR A 672 -13.81 26.84 -9.70
CA THR A 672 -14.75 25.72 -9.48
C THR A 672 -14.01 24.46 -9.08
N ALA A 673 -14.60 23.65 -8.21
CA ALA A 673 -14.15 22.29 -7.90
C ALA A 673 -15.23 21.30 -8.32
N ASN A 674 -14.88 20.26 -9.06
CA ASN A 674 -15.84 19.28 -9.57
C ASN A 674 -15.46 17.82 -9.29
N LEU A 675 -14.33 17.60 -8.62
CA LEU A 675 -13.86 16.28 -8.21
C LEU A 675 -13.10 16.39 -6.88
N LEU A 676 -13.51 15.59 -5.90
CA LEU A 676 -12.79 15.36 -4.65
C LEU A 676 -12.16 13.95 -4.71
N GLU A 677 -10.92 13.82 -4.25
CA GLU A 677 -10.18 12.57 -4.27
C GLU A 677 -9.58 12.25 -2.90
N LEU A 678 -9.79 11.03 -2.42
CA LEU A 678 -9.10 10.46 -1.26
C LEU A 678 -8.19 9.34 -1.75
N TRP A 679 -6.90 9.42 -1.44
CA TRP A 679 -5.88 8.48 -1.89
C TRP A 679 -5.21 7.80 -0.72
N ALA A 680 -5.05 6.49 -0.84
CA ALA A 680 -4.27 5.65 0.06
C ALA A 680 -3.38 4.71 -0.75
N ARG A 681 -2.45 4.05 -0.07
CA ARG A 681 -1.50 3.13 -0.68
C ARG A 681 -1.38 1.86 0.15
N SER A 682 -1.37 0.71 -0.50
CA SER A 682 -1.13 -0.58 0.16
C SER A 682 0.36 -0.82 0.43
N PRO A 683 0.75 -1.76 1.33
CA PRO A 683 2.14 -2.17 1.50
C PRO A 683 2.77 -2.62 0.18
N LYS A 684 1.97 -3.27 -0.67
CA LYS A 684 2.37 -3.74 -2.01
C LYS A 684 2.23 -2.68 -3.11
N GLN A 685 2.16 -1.40 -2.71
CA GLN A 685 2.29 -0.23 -3.57
C GLN A 685 1.16 -0.05 -4.59
N ILE A 686 0.00 -0.67 -4.34
CA ILE A 686 -1.24 -0.41 -5.07
C ILE A 686 -1.86 0.86 -4.51
N GLU A 687 -2.17 1.81 -5.38
CA GLU A 687 -2.90 3.02 -5.01
C GLU A 687 -4.39 2.73 -5.01
N VAL A 688 -5.07 3.10 -3.92
CA VAL A 688 -6.52 2.94 -3.78
C VAL A 688 -7.13 4.32 -3.64
N SER A 689 -8.05 4.66 -4.53
CA SER A 689 -8.66 5.99 -4.54
C SER A 689 -10.18 5.93 -4.45
N LYS A 690 -10.75 6.76 -3.56
CA LYS A 690 -12.16 7.13 -3.60
C LYS A 690 -12.27 8.47 -4.30
N LYS A 691 -13.05 8.55 -5.37
CA LYS A 691 -13.30 9.81 -6.09
C LYS A 691 -14.77 10.15 -6.03
N ALA A 692 -15.08 11.38 -5.62
CA ALA A 692 -16.43 11.91 -5.61
C ALA A 692 -16.54 13.00 -6.67
N ALA A 693 -17.14 12.63 -7.80
CA ALA A 693 -17.36 13.52 -8.93
C ALA A 693 -18.69 14.27 -8.75
N LEU A 694 -18.65 15.58 -8.98
CA LEU A 694 -19.78 16.47 -8.76
C LEU A 694 -20.54 16.76 -10.06
N TYR A 695 -19.95 16.56 -11.23
CA TYR A 695 -20.63 16.82 -12.48
C TYR A 695 -21.72 15.78 -12.76
N LYS A 696 -22.71 16.21 -13.56
CA LYS A 696 -23.77 15.35 -14.07
C LYS A 696 -23.33 14.73 -15.39
N LEU A 697 -23.54 13.43 -15.53
CA LEU A 697 -23.51 12.78 -16.83
C LEU A 697 -24.80 13.12 -17.59
N GLN A 698 -24.66 13.35 -18.90
CA GLN A 698 -25.80 13.56 -19.80
C GLN A 698 -26.42 12.24 -20.26
#